data_AF-A0A6V7M0M7-F1
#
_entry.id   AF-A0A6V7M0M7-F1
#
_cell.length_a   1.000
_cell.length_b   1.000
_cell.length_c   1.000
_cell.angle_alpha   90.00
_cell.angle_beta   90.00
_cell.angle_gamma   90.00
#
_symmetry.space_group_name_H-M   'P 1'
#
loop_
_entity.id
_entity.type
_entity.pdbx_description
1 polymer ?
#
loop_
_entity_poly.entity_id
_entity_poly.type
_entity_poly.pdbx_seq_one_letter_code
_entity_poly.pdbx_strand_id
1 'polypeptide(L)'
;YTGKLSAKFRLQTTVKTDQRVRLMNEIVSGVQVIKMYAWEKPFCQMIALIRKLELNRIRMNSWIHGAFMTMYLFLPRTALYCTIVGMILFGQKLSVDTVFVFFSYFSVLSEVLGFMFARGISEIAQCAITVKRLQEFLMTDEFKIAPTNYMITSKSKRIDQSGIMSNNEIGSKHIENNGKLDCIVEQKVPIKLAHLSAKWSSDTATELTLDDISIDIERGKMYVMIGAVGAGKSSFISSILGELSITQGYIDIEGSISYASQEAWIFGSTVRQNILFGQPFDSQRYQEVVSACALLSDFEQFPQGDQTILGERGSSLSGGQKARINLARCVYRQSDIYIFDDPLSAVDTQVGKHLFEECFTKYLDKTTRILVTHQLQHVTAADVVLLMEHGKLKQFQDYNALLLERPEYSSVLASETTNEDDLNGDEKATAKRLSNAEKIVKNSSELLQDDNDSEDDEEGMKLSNVLEKTSRGTVKGFIFMNYLTIGNSWFLILAVFGFLVITQCAVTAYDMYFPGLVASEEKRFDEFLKSKENNTLEDNAISNEYSTTPAYESIYIYTGITIAIFVFGITQSTLFYVMCLNSSEKLHNKAFSALIRTGMKFFGANSSGRILNRFSKDIDAIDDLLPKTLDDAIVIIMIACGVIVITCSINPIFIAPLIIIAYGLYWLTKIYMRTSKNVKRLEGIMRSPVFTHLNVTMNGLMTIRAFGAQDLVKLEFDRFQDGHTSAWYMFIATSNAFGFALDVFCFIFTAIVTFGLLIASGYSGAQVGLSITSVISMTSLLQWGVRQSAEVVNQMMSVERVLEYTLLTPEENLLNSDSEQKSNNKSIVSVANEWPKDGCVAFKNVVLKYSDDAPPVLKNINFVIKPREKVGIVGRTGAGKSSLISALFRLTKIEGSIEIDGIDTASVSLHDLRRRIAIIPQEPVLFSGTLRRNLDPFDDFSDHELWAALEEVELKEAIAKETNGLDTRVVDRGGNFSVGQRQLVCLARAILRNNKILVLDEATANVDPHTDNLIQKTIRTKFTKCTVLTIAHRLNTIMDSDKIIVMDNGYMVEFDHPHLLLQNENGKFVSLVQETGQTMSNNLFRIAREAYEEKNTLNK
;
A
#
# COMPACT_ATOMS: atom_id res chain seq x y z
N TYR A 1 29.82 -18.88 8.90
CA TYR A 1 29.39 -18.09 10.09
C TYR A 1 28.74 -16.77 9.69
N THR A 2 29.46 -15.92 8.94
CA THR A 2 28.99 -14.62 8.41
C THR A 2 27.65 -14.69 7.68
N GLY A 3 27.39 -15.72 6.88
CA GLY A 3 26.07 -15.93 6.25
C GLY A 3 24.91 -16.10 7.25
N LYS A 4 25.11 -16.81 8.36
CA LYS A 4 24.09 -16.94 9.43
C LYS A 4 23.84 -15.58 10.11
N LEU A 5 24.89 -14.78 10.29
CA LEU A 5 24.80 -13.46 10.90
C LEU A 5 24.06 -12.47 9.99
N SER A 6 24.36 -12.48 8.68
CA SER A 6 23.64 -11.69 7.67
C SER A 6 22.15 -12.05 7.62
N ALA A 7 21.81 -13.34 7.63
CA ALA A 7 20.41 -13.79 7.68
C ALA A 7 19.68 -13.29 8.94
N LYS A 8 20.33 -13.36 10.12
CA LYS A 8 19.79 -12.87 11.39
C LYS A 8 19.52 -11.35 11.34
N PHE A 9 20.47 -10.56 10.84
CA PHE A 9 20.28 -9.11 10.74
C PHE A 9 19.24 -8.73 9.70
N ARG A 10 19.17 -9.43 8.56
CA ARG A 10 18.15 -9.21 7.54
C ARG A 10 16.74 -9.44 8.09
N LEU A 11 16.53 -10.51 8.88
CA LEU A 11 15.25 -10.76 9.54
C LEU A 11 14.87 -9.62 10.50
N GLN A 12 15.82 -9.13 11.30
CA GLN A 12 15.58 -8.00 12.20
C GLN A 12 15.27 -6.70 11.44
N THR A 13 15.90 -6.48 10.29
CA THR A 13 15.59 -5.35 9.39
C THR A 13 14.17 -5.47 8.87
N THR A 14 13.77 -6.61 8.31
CA THR A 14 12.41 -6.81 7.75
C THR A 14 11.32 -6.49 8.79
N VAL A 15 11.47 -6.97 10.04
CA VAL A 15 10.50 -6.67 11.11
C VAL A 15 10.38 -5.16 11.39
N LYS A 16 11.49 -4.41 11.33
CA LYS A 16 11.49 -2.96 11.54
C LYS A 16 10.97 -2.19 10.33
N THR A 17 11.27 -2.65 9.12
CA THR A 17 10.72 -2.11 7.88
C THR A 17 9.21 -2.28 7.84
N ASP A 18 8.68 -3.46 8.20
CA ASP A 18 7.24 -3.72 8.24
C ASP A 18 6.51 -2.79 9.23
N GLN A 19 7.12 -2.55 10.40
CA GLN A 19 6.60 -1.58 11.39
C GLN A 19 6.53 -0.16 10.81
N ARG A 20 7.58 0.29 10.11
CA ARG A 20 7.62 1.61 9.47
C ARG A 20 6.59 1.74 8.36
N VAL A 21 6.52 0.76 7.46
CA VAL A 21 5.61 0.75 6.30
C VAL A 21 4.15 0.71 6.76
N ARG A 22 3.82 -0.10 7.77
CA ARG A 22 2.47 -0.12 8.35
C ARG A 22 2.07 1.24 8.90
N LEU A 23 2.93 1.85 9.72
CA LEU A 23 2.66 3.17 10.30
C LEU A 23 2.53 4.26 9.22
N MET A 24 3.36 4.21 8.17
CA MET A 24 3.20 5.13 7.04
C MET A 24 1.88 4.96 6.32
N ASN A 25 1.41 3.73 6.11
CA ASN A 25 0.11 3.48 5.48
C ASN A 25 -1.03 4.07 6.31
N GLU A 26 -0.96 3.96 7.64
CA GLU A 26 -1.91 4.60 8.55
C GLU A 26 -1.85 6.13 8.46
N ILE A 27 -0.65 6.72 8.44
CA ILE A 27 -0.45 8.17 8.31
C ILE A 27 -0.98 8.69 6.98
N VAL A 28 -0.69 8.02 5.86
CA VAL A 28 -1.10 8.45 4.53
C VAL A 28 -2.61 8.39 4.37
N SER A 29 -3.28 7.35 4.84
CA SER A 29 -4.74 7.31 4.81
C SER A 29 -5.41 8.24 5.83
N GLY A 30 -4.78 8.46 6.98
CA GLY A 30 -5.25 9.38 8.00
C GLY A 30 -4.79 10.83 7.82
N VAL A 31 -4.22 11.19 6.66
CA VAL A 31 -3.49 12.46 6.49
C VAL A 31 -4.38 13.69 6.67
N GLN A 32 -5.66 13.60 6.28
CA GLN A 32 -6.64 14.66 6.48
C GLN A 32 -6.85 14.96 7.97
N VAL A 33 -7.03 13.91 8.78
CA VAL A 33 -7.19 14.00 10.24
C VAL A 33 -5.90 14.53 10.89
N ILE A 34 -4.73 14.06 10.44
CA ILE A 34 -3.42 14.53 10.93
C ILE A 34 -3.27 16.03 10.69
N LYS A 35 -3.61 16.52 9.49
CA LYS A 35 -3.54 17.94 9.15
C LYS A 35 -4.52 18.76 9.96
N MET A 36 -5.78 18.32 10.07
CA MET A 36 -6.80 19.02 10.86
C MET A 36 -6.41 19.15 12.33
N TYR A 37 -5.76 18.14 12.92
CA TYR A 37 -5.28 18.18 14.30
C TYR A 37 -3.91 18.86 14.50
N ALA A 38 -3.24 19.26 13.41
CA ALA A 38 -1.86 19.76 13.39
C ALA A 38 -0.82 18.77 13.96
N TRP A 39 -0.97 17.48 13.66
CA TRP A 39 -0.13 16.38 14.16
C TRP A 39 1.09 16.06 13.27
N GLU A 40 1.42 16.91 12.30
CA GLU A 40 2.49 16.64 11.33
C GLU A 40 3.87 16.44 12.00
N LYS A 41 4.20 17.30 12.98
CA LYS A 41 5.50 17.29 13.68
C LYS A 41 5.75 16.00 14.50
N PRO A 42 4.85 15.55 15.40
CA PRO A 42 5.08 14.35 16.21
C PRO A 42 5.17 13.10 15.33
N PHE A 43 4.33 12.97 14.29
CA PHE A 43 4.44 11.85 13.35
C PHE A 43 5.74 11.87 12.54
N CYS A 44 6.24 13.04 12.13
CA CYS A 44 7.57 13.17 11.53
C CYS A 44 8.69 12.66 12.45
N GLN A 45 8.67 13.05 13.72
CA GLN A 45 9.67 12.63 14.71
C GLN A 45 9.59 11.13 15.00
N MET A 46 8.38 10.58 15.11
CA MET A 46 8.15 9.16 15.35
C MET A 46 8.71 8.30 14.20
N ILE A 47 8.43 8.68 12.95
CA ILE A 47 8.93 7.98 11.78
C ILE A 47 10.46 8.11 11.66
N ALA A 48 11.04 9.28 11.96
CA ALA A 48 12.49 9.46 11.99
C ALA A 48 13.17 8.57 13.04
N LEU A 49 12.57 8.39 14.22
CA LEU A 49 13.08 7.49 15.26
C LEU A 49 13.02 6.03 14.81
N ILE A 50 11.89 5.58 14.26
CA ILE A 50 11.75 4.21 13.73
C ILE A 50 12.78 3.97 12.62
N ARG A 51 12.96 4.95 11.73
CA ARG A 51 13.95 4.90 10.65
C ARG A 51 15.38 4.76 11.17
N LYS A 52 15.74 5.49 12.22
CA LYS A 52 17.07 5.38 12.85
C LYS A 52 17.30 3.99 13.45
N LEU A 53 16.28 3.38 14.05
CA LEU A 53 16.36 2.01 14.57
C LEU A 53 16.48 0.96 13.46
N GLU A 54 15.78 1.16 12.34
CA GLU A 54 15.87 0.34 11.12
C GLU A 54 17.28 0.40 10.52
N LEU A 55 17.82 1.60 10.29
CA LEU A 55 19.15 1.81 9.72
C LEU A 55 20.28 1.27 10.60
N ASN A 56 20.12 1.25 11.93
CA ASN A 56 21.09 0.61 12.81
C ASN A 56 21.21 -0.90 12.54
N ARG A 57 20.12 -1.58 12.14
CA ARG A 57 20.16 -3.00 11.76
C ARG A 57 20.73 -3.21 10.36
N ILE A 58 20.35 -2.35 9.41
CA ILE A 58 20.92 -2.35 8.06
C ILE A 58 22.44 -2.15 8.11
N ARG A 59 22.93 -1.19 8.93
CA ARG A 59 24.35 -0.93 9.12
C ARG A 59 25.16 -2.17 9.50
N MET A 60 24.63 -3.03 10.37
CA MET A 60 25.31 -4.27 10.74
C MET A 60 25.47 -5.22 9.56
N ASN A 61 24.46 -5.31 8.69
CA ASN A 61 24.53 -6.12 7.48
C ASN A 61 25.49 -5.52 6.44
N SER A 62 25.48 -4.19 6.29
CA SER A 62 26.41 -3.45 5.43
C SER A 62 27.87 -3.67 5.83
N TRP A 63 28.19 -3.68 7.13
CA TRP A 63 29.56 -3.96 7.61
C TRP A 63 30.03 -5.37 7.26
N ILE A 64 29.14 -6.37 7.33
CA ILE A 64 29.46 -7.74 6.90
C ILE A 64 29.81 -7.74 5.41
N HIS A 65 29.01 -7.06 4.58
CA HIS A 65 29.26 -6.97 3.14
C HIS A 65 30.57 -6.25 2.83
N GLY A 66 30.83 -5.13 3.49
CA GLY A 66 32.09 -4.40 3.34
C GLY A 66 33.32 -5.23 3.71
N ALA A 67 33.24 -5.97 4.82
CA ALA A 67 34.31 -6.90 5.21
C ALA A 67 34.52 -8.02 4.18
N PHE A 68 33.46 -8.53 3.54
CA PHE A 68 33.57 -9.52 2.48
C PHE A 68 34.31 -8.96 1.26
N MET A 69 33.98 -7.74 0.82
CA MET A 69 34.66 -7.12 -0.33
C MET A 69 36.13 -6.81 -0.04
N THR A 70 36.45 -6.34 1.17
CA THR A 70 37.85 -6.16 1.58
C THR A 70 38.61 -7.50 1.61
N MET A 71 37.98 -8.57 2.10
CA MET A 71 38.60 -9.90 2.13
C MET A 71 38.85 -10.45 0.72
N TYR A 72 37.93 -10.22 -0.22
CA TYR A 72 38.12 -10.62 -1.61
C TYR A 72 39.40 -10.01 -2.22
N LEU A 73 39.68 -8.73 -1.95
CA LEU A 73 40.89 -8.04 -2.42
C LEU A 73 42.18 -8.53 -1.72
N PHE A 74 42.07 -8.89 -0.44
CA PHE A 74 43.21 -9.17 0.45
C PHE A 74 43.68 -10.63 0.44
N LEU A 75 42.74 -11.59 0.34
CA LEU A 75 43.02 -13.03 0.50
C LEU A 75 44.06 -13.59 -0.49
N PRO A 76 43.97 -13.37 -1.82
CA PRO A 76 44.94 -13.95 -2.76
C PRO A 76 46.34 -13.36 -2.58
N ARG A 77 46.44 -12.09 -2.21
CA ARG A 77 47.72 -11.40 -1.94
C ARG A 77 48.38 -11.90 -0.67
N THR A 78 47.60 -12.13 0.38
CA THR A 78 48.12 -12.67 1.64
C THR A 78 48.57 -14.12 1.49
N ALA A 79 47.83 -14.94 0.75
CA ALA A 79 48.22 -16.32 0.46
C ALA A 79 49.55 -16.37 -0.33
N LEU A 80 49.70 -15.50 -1.33
CA LEU A 80 50.94 -15.36 -2.07
C LEU A 80 52.09 -14.89 -1.16
N TYR A 81 51.85 -13.87 -0.32
CA TYR A 81 52.81 -13.35 0.65
C TYR A 81 53.33 -14.45 1.58
N CYS A 82 52.43 -15.22 2.19
CA CYS A 82 52.79 -16.32 3.10
C CYS A 82 53.60 -17.41 2.38
N THR A 83 53.28 -17.70 1.11
CA THR A 83 53.98 -18.71 0.31
C THR A 83 55.39 -18.25 -0.03
N ILE A 84 55.56 -17.01 -0.50
CA ILE A 84 56.87 -16.44 -0.86
C ILE A 84 57.77 -16.35 0.38
N VAL A 85 57.26 -15.80 1.49
CA VAL A 85 58.04 -15.68 2.74
C VAL A 85 58.41 -17.06 3.28
N GLY A 86 57.49 -18.03 3.24
CA GLY A 86 57.78 -19.42 3.63
C GLY A 86 58.90 -20.03 2.79
N MET A 87 58.84 -19.91 1.46
CA MET A 87 59.87 -20.45 0.57
C MET A 87 61.24 -19.81 0.79
N ILE A 88 61.29 -18.49 1.04
CA ILE A 88 62.54 -17.79 1.38
C ILE A 88 63.11 -18.31 2.72
N LEU A 89 62.26 -18.48 3.75
CA LEU A 89 62.70 -18.97 5.07
C LEU A 89 63.20 -20.42 5.02
N PHE A 90 62.61 -21.27 4.19
CA PHE A 90 63.05 -22.67 4.00
C PHE A 90 64.18 -22.82 2.98
N GLY A 91 64.63 -21.74 2.34
CA GLY A 91 65.74 -21.77 1.38
C GLY A 91 65.44 -22.54 0.10
N GLN A 92 64.18 -22.58 -0.34
CA GLN A 92 63.78 -23.22 -1.59
C GLN A 92 64.00 -22.30 -2.80
N LYS A 93 64.29 -22.88 -3.98
CA LYS A 93 64.45 -22.10 -5.22
C LYS A 93 63.11 -21.43 -5.58
N LEU A 94 63.11 -20.10 -5.62
CA LEU A 94 62.00 -19.29 -6.08
C LEU A 94 62.21 -18.95 -7.56
N SER A 95 61.25 -19.24 -8.42
CA SER A 95 61.29 -18.79 -9.81
C SER A 95 60.04 -18.01 -10.17
N VAL A 96 60.22 -16.98 -10.99
CA VAL A 96 59.16 -16.02 -11.35
C VAL A 96 57.95 -16.71 -11.98
N ASP A 97 58.16 -17.72 -12.81
CA ASP A 97 57.10 -18.51 -13.46
C ASP A 97 56.20 -19.23 -12.43
N THR A 98 56.79 -19.91 -11.45
CA THR A 98 56.06 -20.65 -10.41
C THR A 98 55.21 -19.73 -9.54
N VAL A 99 55.69 -18.52 -9.23
CA VAL A 99 54.96 -17.55 -8.39
C VAL A 99 53.74 -16.98 -9.12
N PHE A 100 53.82 -16.71 -10.42
CA PHE A 100 52.64 -16.29 -11.21
C PHE A 100 51.58 -17.39 -11.31
N VAL A 101 52.01 -18.64 -11.40
CA VAL A 101 51.11 -19.80 -11.35
C VAL A 101 50.40 -19.88 -10.00
N PHE A 102 51.13 -19.75 -8.88
CA PHE A 102 50.52 -19.70 -7.54
C PHE A 102 49.55 -18.53 -7.38
N PHE A 103 49.91 -17.33 -7.84
CA PHE A 103 49.02 -16.18 -7.75
C PHE A 103 47.72 -16.38 -8.54
N SER A 104 47.80 -16.97 -9.73
CA SER A 104 46.63 -17.31 -10.54
C SER A 104 45.73 -18.32 -9.83
N TYR A 105 46.30 -19.41 -9.27
CA TYR A 105 45.53 -20.40 -8.52
C TYR A 105 44.91 -19.83 -7.24
N PHE A 106 45.64 -19.02 -6.47
CA PHE A 106 45.10 -18.39 -5.27
C PHE A 106 43.98 -17.39 -5.59
N SER A 107 44.07 -16.69 -6.72
CA SER A 107 43.02 -15.77 -7.17
C SER A 107 41.73 -16.52 -7.50
N VAL A 108 41.82 -17.61 -8.28
CA VAL A 108 40.65 -18.47 -8.60
C VAL A 108 40.08 -19.11 -7.33
N LEU A 109 40.94 -19.64 -6.45
CA LEU A 109 40.51 -20.27 -5.20
C LEU A 109 39.80 -19.27 -4.27
N SER A 110 40.29 -18.04 -4.20
CA SER A 110 39.69 -16.97 -3.40
C SER A 110 38.31 -16.57 -3.93
N GLU A 111 38.12 -16.53 -5.25
CA GLU A 111 36.81 -16.27 -5.86
C GLU A 111 35.81 -17.41 -5.55
N VAL A 112 36.23 -18.66 -5.76
CA VAL A 112 35.36 -19.83 -5.57
C VAL A 112 35.01 -20.04 -4.10
N LEU A 113 36.00 -20.11 -3.20
CA LEU A 113 35.78 -20.39 -1.78
C LEU A 113 35.36 -19.14 -0.99
N GLY A 114 35.96 -17.99 -1.29
CA GLY A 114 35.73 -16.75 -0.56
C GLY A 114 34.39 -16.09 -0.90
N PHE A 115 33.96 -16.16 -2.16
CA PHE A 115 32.75 -15.49 -2.62
C PHE A 115 31.63 -16.47 -3.02
N MET A 116 31.85 -17.31 -4.04
CA MET A 116 30.78 -18.15 -4.61
C MET A 116 30.23 -19.16 -3.61
N PHE A 117 31.10 -19.85 -2.88
CA PHE A 117 30.70 -20.86 -1.89
C PHE A 117 29.95 -20.24 -0.70
N ALA A 118 30.46 -19.13 -0.15
CA ALA A 118 29.83 -18.43 0.96
C ALA A 118 28.43 -17.88 0.57
N ARG A 119 28.31 -17.33 -0.65
CA ARG A 119 27.04 -16.86 -1.21
C ARG A 119 26.08 -18.02 -1.45
N GLY A 120 26.54 -19.12 -2.05
CA GLY A 120 25.74 -20.31 -2.33
C GLY A 120 25.09 -20.90 -1.07
N ILE A 121 25.84 -20.98 0.05
CA ILE A 121 25.26 -21.43 1.34
C ILE A 121 24.12 -20.53 1.79
N SER A 122 24.27 -19.21 1.63
CA SER A 122 23.21 -18.24 2.00
C SER A 122 21.97 -18.38 1.11
N GLU A 123 22.16 -18.54 -0.20
CA GLU A 123 21.06 -18.70 -1.15
C GLU A 123 20.32 -20.03 -0.96
N ILE A 124 21.03 -21.14 -0.69
CA ILE A 124 20.42 -22.43 -0.35
C ILE A 124 19.59 -22.33 0.92
N ALA A 125 20.11 -21.67 1.96
CA ALA A 125 19.37 -21.48 3.20
C ALA A 125 18.08 -20.66 2.99
N GLN A 126 18.13 -19.61 2.15
CA GLN A 126 16.96 -18.82 1.79
C GLN A 126 15.95 -19.62 0.96
N CYS A 127 16.42 -20.45 0.03
CA CYS A 127 15.58 -21.34 -0.75
C CYS A 127 14.87 -22.34 0.17
N ALA A 128 15.58 -22.98 1.09
CA ALA A 128 14.99 -23.94 2.04
C ALA A 128 13.89 -23.31 2.92
N ILE A 129 14.10 -22.09 3.42
CA ILE A 129 13.09 -21.37 4.20
C ILE A 129 11.87 -21.01 3.32
N THR A 130 12.09 -20.55 2.09
CA THR A 130 11.01 -20.21 1.15
C THR A 130 10.20 -21.44 0.78
N VAL A 131 10.84 -22.56 0.48
CA VAL A 131 10.19 -23.85 0.21
C VAL A 131 9.39 -24.31 1.42
N LYS A 132 9.94 -24.18 2.64
CA LYS A 132 9.19 -24.51 3.86
C LYS A 132 7.93 -23.65 4.02
N ARG A 133 8.02 -22.33 3.79
CA ARG A 133 6.86 -21.43 3.83
C ARG A 133 5.82 -21.77 2.77
N LEU A 134 6.27 -22.11 1.55
CA LEU A 134 5.38 -22.56 0.48
C LEU A 134 4.72 -23.89 0.83
N GLN A 135 5.45 -24.83 1.42
CA GLN A 135 4.91 -26.10 1.88
C GLN A 135 3.89 -25.89 3.00
N GLU A 136 4.19 -25.07 4.01
CA GLU A 136 3.25 -24.72 5.07
C GLU A 136 1.97 -24.08 4.49
N PHE A 137 2.09 -23.20 3.49
CA PHE A 137 0.96 -22.60 2.80
C PHE A 137 0.16 -23.62 1.96
N LEU A 138 0.82 -24.47 1.19
CA LEU A 138 0.17 -25.49 0.34
C LEU A 138 -0.48 -26.62 1.17
N MET A 139 -0.05 -26.82 2.41
CA MET A 139 -0.63 -27.78 3.35
C MET A 139 -1.71 -27.17 4.25
N THR A 140 -2.13 -25.92 4.00
CA THR A 140 -3.27 -25.33 4.69
C THR A 140 -4.56 -26.06 4.31
N ASP A 141 -5.55 -26.02 5.21
CA ASP A 141 -6.83 -26.70 4.99
C ASP A 141 -7.51 -26.18 3.72
N GLU A 142 -7.81 -27.09 2.80
CA GLU A 142 -8.49 -26.75 1.56
C GLU A 142 -10.00 -26.59 1.77
N PHE A 143 -10.58 -25.69 0.96
CA PHE A 143 -12.03 -25.60 0.81
C PHE A 143 -12.54 -26.89 0.18
N LYS A 144 -13.23 -27.71 0.98
CA LYS A 144 -13.94 -28.89 0.47
C LYS A 144 -15.24 -28.39 -0.14
N ILE A 145 -15.30 -28.34 -1.48
CA ILE A 145 -16.60 -28.31 -2.17
C ILE A 145 -17.32 -29.55 -1.67
N ALA A 146 -18.37 -29.37 -0.87
CA ALA A 146 -19.25 -30.48 -0.55
C ALA A 146 -19.79 -30.98 -1.91
N PRO A 147 -19.46 -32.20 -2.37
CA PRO A 147 -20.32 -32.83 -3.35
C PRO A 147 -21.70 -32.88 -2.70
N THR A 148 -22.72 -32.66 -3.51
CA THR A 148 -24.16 -32.57 -3.23
C THR A 148 -24.78 -33.81 -2.55
N ASN A 149 -24.02 -34.55 -1.74
CA ASN A 149 -24.44 -35.67 -0.92
C ASN A 149 -23.43 -35.87 0.24
N TYR A 150 -23.56 -35.13 1.34
CA TYR A 150 -22.91 -35.47 2.60
C TYR A 150 -23.95 -36.02 3.59
N MET A 151 -24.21 -37.32 3.53
CA MET A 151 -24.78 -38.04 4.68
C MET A 151 -23.67 -38.26 5.70
N ILE A 152 -23.62 -37.45 6.76
CA ILE A 152 -22.94 -37.84 7.99
C ILE A 152 -23.89 -38.81 8.72
N THR A 153 -23.79 -40.10 8.42
CA THR A 153 -24.45 -41.12 9.25
C THR A 153 -23.77 -41.13 10.62
N SER A 154 -24.54 -40.77 11.64
CA SER A 154 -24.18 -40.96 13.04
C SER A 154 -24.01 -42.46 13.31
N LYS A 155 -22.80 -42.99 13.17
CA LYS A 155 -22.43 -44.26 13.82
C LYS A 155 -22.38 -44.01 15.32
N SER A 156 -23.54 -44.10 15.95
CA SER A 156 -23.64 -44.45 17.37
C SER A 156 -22.90 -45.77 17.55
N LYS A 157 -21.79 -45.75 18.29
CA LYS A 157 -21.16 -46.94 18.84
C LYS A 157 -22.18 -47.65 19.74
N ARG A 158 -22.87 -48.65 19.21
CA ARG A 158 -23.31 -49.79 20.02
C ARG A 158 -22.27 -50.87 19.89
N ILE A 159 -21.67 -51.16 21.03
CA ILE A 159 -20.84 -52.32 21.32
C ILE A 159 -21.69 -53.55 21.01
N ASP A 160 -21.23 -54.42 20.13
CA ASP A 160 -21.46 -55.85 20.27
C ASP A 160 -20.25 -56.63 19.74
N GLN A 161 -19.78 -57.51 20.60
CA GLN A 161 -18.67 -58.44 20.39
C GLN A 161 -19.12 -59.56 19.44
N SER A 162 -18.36 -59.81 18.37
CA SER A 162 -17.85 -61.15 18.02
C SER A 162 -17.22 -61.17 16.62
N GLY A 163 -15.94 -61.52 16.57
CA GLY A 163 -15.46 -62.56 15.67
C GLY A 163 -15.18 -62.23 14.19
N ILE A 164 -13.90 -62.42 13.85
CA ILE A 164 -13.36 -63.05 12.62
C ILE A 164 -12.71 -62.12 11.59
N MET A 165 -11.44 -62.48 11.33
CA MET A 165 -10.49 -62.01 10.32
C MET A 165 -11.05 -61.95 8.90
N SER A 166 -10.56 -61.01 8.09
CA SER A 166 -9.61 -61.30 7.00
C SER A 166 -9.41 -60.12 6.04
N ASN A 167 -8.14 -59.75 5.86
CA ASN A 167 -7.41 -59.41 4.65
C ASN A 167 -8.11 -59.18 3.28
N ASN A 168 -7.45 -58.27 2.54
CA ASN A 168 -7.21 -58.20 1.09
C ASN A 168 -8.07 -57.27 0.22
N GLU A 169 -7.39 -56.20 -0.23
CA GLU A 169 -6.90 -55.99 -1.59
C GLU A 169 -7.85 -56.12 -2.81
N ILE A 170 -7.67 -55.12 -3.70
CA ILE A 170 -7.86 -55.11 -5.16
C ILE A 170 -9.27 -54.78 -5.70
N GLY A 171 -9.30 -53.77 -6.58
CA GLY A 171 -10.03 -53.93 -7.83
C GLY A 171 -11.03 -52.83 -8.16
N SER A 172 -10.54 -51.72 -8.69
CA SER A 172 -11.30 -50.88 -9.61
C SER A 172 -11.79 -51.72 -10.80
N LYS A 173 -13.09 -51.98 -10.88
CA LYS A 173 -13.74 -52.38 -12.12
C LYS A 173 -15.04 -51.61 -12.29
N HIS A 174 -15.06 -50.83 -13.38
CA HIS A 174 -16.24 -50.34 -14.04
C HIS A 174 -17.32 -51.43 -14.13
N ILE A 175 -18.49 -51.11 -13.60
CA ILE A 175 -19.76 -51.73 -14.00
C ILE A 175 -20.68 -50.57 -14.35
N GLU A 176 -20.73 -50.25 -15.64
CA GLU A 176 -21.93 -49.64 -16.22
C GLU A 176 -23.05 -50.67 -16.09
N ASN A 177 -24.13 -50.28 -15.42
CA ASN A 177 -25.42 -50.90 -15.68
C ASN A 177 -26.52 -49.84 -15.55
N ASN A 178 -27.07 -49.51 -16.72
CA ASN A 178 -28.34 -48.86 -16.90
C ASN A 178 -29.43 -49.64 -16.15
N GLY A 179 -30.02 -48.98 -15.16
CA GLY A 179 -31.24 -49.38 -14.50
C GLY A 179 -31.95 -48.13 -14.03
N LYS A 180 -32.81 -47.56 -14.89
CA LYS A 180 -33.86 -46.62 -14.50
C LYS A 180 -34.61 -47.24 -13.32
N LEU A 181 -34.44 -46.68 -12.12
CA LEU A 181 -35.47 -46.69 -11.11
C LEU A 181 -36.00 -45.26 -11.03
N ASP A 182 -37.09 -45.03 -11.73
CA ASP A 182 -37.93 -43.85 -11.55
C ASP A 182 -38.41 -43.82 -10.10
N CYS A 183 -37.78 -42.97 -9.30
CA CYS A 183 -38.31 -42.44 -8.05
C CYS A 183 -37.99 -40.94 -8.03
N ILE A 184 -38.57 -40.19 -8.98
CA ILE A 184 -38.67 -38.73 -8.88
C ILE A 184 -39.63 -38.47 -7.72
N VAL A 185 -39.10 -38.42 -6.51
CA VAL A 185 -39.75 -37.64 -5.45
C VAL A 185 -39.37 -36.19 -5.77
N GLU A 186 -40.31 -35.43 -6.32
CA GLU A 186 -40.20 -33.98 -6.40
C GLU A 186 -39.96 -33.42 -4.99
N GLN A 187 -38.70 -33.19 -4.62
CA GLN A 187 -38.40 -32.45 -3.40
C GLN A 187 -38.61 -30.96 -3.71
N LYS A 188 -39.65 -30.38 -3.09
CA LYS A 188 -40.06 -28.98 -3.22
C LYS A 188 -39.08 -27.95 -2.58
N VAL A 189 -37.99 -28.41 -1.95
CA VAL A 189 -37.17 -27.62 -1.03
C VAL A 189 -35.74 -27.45 -1.60
N PRO A 190 -35.38 -26.29 -2.17
CA PRO A 190 -34.05 -26.02 -2.73
C PRO A 190 -32.91 -25.93 -1.70
N ILE A 191 -33.20 -25.55 -0.44
CA ILE A 191 -32.19 -25.55 0.63
C ILE A 191 -32.78 -26.18 1.89
N LYS A 192 -32.13 -27.22 2.40
CA LYS A 192 -32.48 -27.90 3.64
C LYS A 192 -31.32 -27.87 4.63
N LEU A 193 -31.56 -27.25 5.78
CA LEU A 193 -30.62 -27.18 6.90
C LEU A 193 -31.20 -27.93 8.10
N ALA A 194 -30.46 -28.88 8.66
CA ALA A 194 -30.89 -29.63 9.85
C ALA A 194 -29.80 -29.65 10.92
N HIS A 195 -30.14 -29.14 12.11
CA HIS A 195 -29.29 -29.08 13.31
C HIS A 195 -27.88 -28.53 13.05
N LEU A 196 -27.80 -27.42 12.32
CA LEU A 196 -26.54 -26.82 11.90
C LEU A 196 -25.87 -26.06 13.06
N SER A 197 -24.67 -26.50 13.44
CA SER A 197 -23.77 -25.73 14.30
C SER A 197 -22.43 -25.53 13.60
N ALA A 198 -21.95 -24.29 13.56
CA ALA A 198 -20.80 -23.90 12.74
C ALA A 198 -19.87 -22.90 13.43
N LYS A 199 -18.59 -22.94 13.06
CA LYS A 199 -17.52 -22.10 13.63
C LYS A 199 -16.49 -21.68 12.58
N TRP A 200 -15.92 -20.50 12.74
CA TRP A 200 -14.88 -19.95 11.84
C TRP A 200 -13.49 -20.54 12.05
N SER A 201 -13.15 -20.98 13.28
CA SER A 201 -11.86 -21.57 13.62
C SER A 201 -12.05 -22.84 14.44
N SER A 202 -11.31 -23.89 14.11
CA SER A 202 -11.28 -25.12 14.90
C SER A 202 -10.63 -24.95 16.27
N ASP A 203 -9.68 -24.01 16.41
CA ASP A 203 -8.65 -24.01 17.46
C ASP A 203 -8.70 -22.85 18.47
N THR A 204 -9.43 -21.75 18.23
CA THR A 204 -9.27 -20.51 19.04
C THR A 204 -10.53 -19.85 19.60
N ALA A 205 -11.73 -20.20 19.14
CA ALA A 205 -12.98 -19.63 19.67
C ALA A 205 -13.71 -20.66 20.54
N THR A 206 -13.98 -20.31 21.81
CA THR A 206 -14.79 -21.13 22.73
C THR A 206 -16.28 -21.07 22.43
N GLU A 207 -16.73 -20.14 21.59
CA GLU A 207 -18.15 -19.91 21.29
C GLU A 207 -18.51 -20.33 19.87
N LEU A 208 -19.66 -21.03 19.73
CA LEU A 208 -20.26 -21.36 18.45
C LEU A 208 -20.82 -20.09 17.79
N THR A 209 -20.50 -19.86 16.52
CA THR A 209 -21.00 -18.68 15.79
C THR A 209 -22.45 -18.88 15.36
N LEU A 210 -22.82 -20.11 15.01
CA LEU A 210 -24.19 -20.55 14.74
C LEU A 210 -24.47 -21.77 15.62
N ASP A 211 -25.61 -21.77 16.31
CA ASP A 211 -26.00 -22.81 17.27
C ASP A 211 -27.37 -23.40 16.90
N ASP A 212 -27.36 -24.68 16.51
CA ASP A 212 -28.53 -25.53 16.27
C ASP A 212 -29.61 -24.93 15.35
N ILE A 213 -29.22 -24.55 14.13
CA ILE A 213 -30.13 -23.96 13.14
C ILE A 213 -30.76 -25.05 12.27
N SER A 214 -32.10 -25.08 12.21
CA SER A 214 -32.87 -25.96 11.31
C SER A 214 -33.89 -25.16 10.53
N ILE A 215 -33.83 -25.19 9.19
CA ILE A 215 -34.73 -24.46 8.30
C ILE A 215 -34.84 -25.13 6.93
N ASP A 216 -36.06 -25.17 6.40
CA ASP A 216 -36.38 -25.59 5.04
C ASP A 216 -36.80 -24.36 4.21
N ILE A 217 -36.06 -24.06 3.13
CA ILE A 217 -36.33 -22.93 2.23
C ILE A 217 -37.03 -23.45 0.98
N GLU A 218 -38.22 -22.95 0.66
CA GLU A 218 -39.07 -23.36 -0.46
C GLU A 218 -38.76 -22.57 -1.75
N ARG A 219 -39.00 -23.19 -2.92
CA ARG A 219 -38.79 -22.56 -4.24
C ARG A 219 -39.74 -21.38 -4.48
N GLY A 220 -39.19 -20.28 -5.01
CA GLY A 220 -39.97 -19.14 -5.53
C GLY A 220 -40.45 -18.12 -4.49
N LYS A 221 -40.14 -18.33 -3.20
CA LYS A 221 -40.49 -17.40 -2.11
C LYS A 221 -39.37 -16.41 -1.80
N MET A 222 -39.74 -15.27 -1.23
CA MET A 222 -38.83 -14.24 -0.70
C MET A 222 -38.68 -14.37 0.82
N TYR A 223 -37.49 -14.74 1.25
CA TYR A 223 -37.09 -14.81 2.66
C TYR A 223 -36.36 -13.53 3.04
N VAL A 224 -36.83 -12.83 4.08
CA VAL A 224 -36.16 -11.63 4.61
C VAL A 224 -35.57 -11.91 5.98
N MET A 225 -34.27 -11.69 6.15
CA MET A 225 -33.54 -11.93 7.39
C MET A 225 -33.20 -10.64 8.12
N ILE A 226 -33.56 -10.59 9.41
CA ILE A 226 -33.44 -9.44 10.31
C ILE A 226 -32.66 -9.86 11.56
N GLY A 227 -31.93 -8.94 12.17
CA GLY A 227 -31.28 -9.14 13.46
C GLY A 227 -30.29 -8.03 13.79
N ALA A 228 -29.89 -7.93 15.05
CA ALA A 228 -28.90 -6.95 15.49
C ALA A 228 -27.56 -7.06 14.73
N VAL A 229 -26.77 -5.99 14.72
CA VAL A 229 -25.41 -6.02 14.16
C VAL A 229 -24.58 -7.05 14.94
N GLY A 230 -23.88 -7.94 14.24
CA GLY A 230 -23.11 -9.02 14.87
C GLY A 230 -23.92 -10.25 15.30
N ALA A 231 -25.22 -10.35 14.97
CA ALA A 231 -26.05 -11.50 15.35
C ALA A 231 -25.73 -12.83 14.62
N GLY A 232 -24.89 -12.81 13.57
CA GLY A 232 -24.51 -13.99 12.79
C GLY A 232 -25.08 -14.07 11.36
N LYS A 233 -25.76 -13.02 10.86
CA LYS A 233 -26.48 -13.03 9.56
C LYS A 233 -25.59 -13.39 8.36
N SER A 234 -24.47 -12.69 8.18
CA SER A 234 -23.53 -13.01 7.11
C SER A 234 -22.84 -14.36 7.33
N SER A 235 -22.65 -14.80 8.59
CA SER A 235 -22.13 -16.15 8.89
C SER A 235 -23.11 -17.24 8.48
N PHE A 236 -24.42 -17.01 8.59
CA PHE A 236 -25.45 -17.91 8.06
C PHE A 236 -25.37 -18.00 6.52
N ILE A 237 -25.24 -16.87 5.82
CA ILE A 237 -25.02 -16.89 4.36
C ILE A 237 -23.73 -17.64 4.01
N SER A 238 -22.62 -17.37 4.70
CA SER A 238 -21.35 -18.07 4.49
C SER A 238 -21.48 -19.58 4.70
N SER A 239 -22.37 -20.05 5.58
CA SER A 239 -22.65 -21.48 5.75
C SER A 239 -23.37 -22.09 4.54
N ILE A 240 -24.33 -21.37 3.94
CA ILE A 240 -25.02 -21.79 2.71
C ILE A 240 -24.04 -21.83 1.53
N LEU A 241 -23.14 -20.85 1.43
CA LEU A 241 -22.10 -20.82 0.38
C LEU A 241 -20.99 -21.87 0.59
N GLY A 242 -20.98 -22.55 1.74
CA GLY A 242 -19.96 -23.54 2.11
C GLY A 242 -18.65 -22.95 2.64
N GLU A 243 -18.57 -21.64 2.84
CA GLU A 243 -17.37 -20.92 3.33
C GLU A 243 -17.17 -21.08 4.84
N LEU A 244 -18.24 -21.33 5.60
CA LEU A 244 -18.17 -21.58 7.04
C LEU A 244 -18.07 -23.09 7.33
N SER A 245 -17.07 -23.50 8.12
CA SER A 245 -16.90 -24.90 8.48
C SER A 245 -18.01 -25.40 9.42
N ILE A 246 -18.69 -26.46 9.01
CA ILE A 246 -19.80 -27.08 9.75
C ILE A 246 -19.22 -28.08 10.75
N THR A 247 -19.65 -27.99 12.02
CA THR A 247 -19.24 -28.94 13.08
C THR A 247 -20.26 -30.04 13.30
N GLN A 248 -21.56 -29.70 13.27
CA GLN A 248 -22.68 -30.61 13.44
C GLN A 248 -23.81 -30.20 12.48
N GLY A 249 -24.62 -31.16 12.06
CA GLY A 249 -25.69 -30.97 11.09
C GLY A 249 -25.27 -31.21 9.65
N TYR A 250 -26.21 -31.00 8.72
CA TYR A 250 -25.96 -31.06 7.28
C TYR A 250 -26.72 -29.94 6.56
N ILE A 251 -26.19 -29.56 5.40
CA ILE A 251 -26.78 -28.61 4.46
C ILE A 251 -26.93 -29.35 3.13
N ASP A 252 -28.14 -29.33 2.58
CA ASP A 252 -28.43 -29.85 1.24
C ASP A 252 -28.94 -28.70 0.37
N ILE A 253 -28.31 -28.51 -0.80
CA ILE A 253 -28.58 -27.41 -1.72
C ILE A 253 -28.75 -27.98 -3.12
N GLU A 254 -29.91 -27.70 -3.72
CA GLU A 254 -30.22 -28.10 -5.08
C GLU A 254 -30.40 -26.86 -5.96
N GLY A 255 -29.48 -26.65 -6.90
CA GLY A 255 -29.53 -25.57 -7.88
C GLY A 255 -28.28 -24.68 -7.90
N SER A 256 -28.28 -23.70 -8.79
CA SER A 256 -27.23 -22.70 -8.92
C SER A 256 -27.48 -21.50 -7.99
N ILE A 257 -26.43 -21.03 -7.31
CA ILE A 257 -26.49 -19.87 -6.41
C ILE A 257 -25.88 -18.64 -7.09
N SER A 258 -26.52 -17.48 -6.92
CA SER A 258 -25.94 -16.17 -7.18
C SER A 258 -25.90 -15.35 -5.90
N TYR A 259 -24.79 -14.65 -5.67
CA TYR A 259 -24.49 -13.97 -4.42
C TYR A 259 -24.11 -12.51 -4.65
N ALA A 260 -24.80 -11.60 -3.95
CA ALA A 260 -24.40 -10.21 -3.80
C ALA A 260 -23.89 -9.98 -2.37
N SER A 261 -22.59 -9.72 -2.24
CA SER A 261 -21.92 -9.46 -0.96
C SER A 261 -22.24 -8.08 -0.38
N GLN A 262 -22.18 -7.99 0.97
CA GLN A 262 -22.35 -6.74 1.72
C GLN A 262 -21.31 -5.69 1.32
N GLU A 263 -20.04 -6.08 1.27
CA GLU A 263 -19.02 -5.26 0.64
C GLU A 263 -18.99 -5.54 -0.87
N ALA A 264 -19.41 -4.56 -1.67
CA ALA A 264 -19.46 -4.68 -3.12
C ALA A 264 -18.06 -4.89 -3.72
N TRP A 265 -17.85 -6.06 -4.30
CA TRP A 265 -16.59 -6.42 -4.96
C TRP A 265 -16.60 -6.01 -6.44
N ILE A 266 -15.62 -5.21 -6.88
CA ILE A 266 -15.47 -4.74 -8.26
C ILE A 266 -14.04 -5.02 -8.71
N PHE A 267 -13.89 -5.62 -9.88
CA PHE A 267 -12.58 -5.85 -10.50
C PHE A 267 -12.25 -4.76 -11.51
N GLY A 268 -10.95 -4.51 -11.71
CA GLY A 268 -10.45 -3.45 -12.58
C GLY A 268 -10.69 -3.74 -14.05
N SER A 269 -11.88 -3.44 -14.54
CA SER A 269 -12.31 -3.60 -15.93
C SER A 269 -13.47 -2.65 -16.22
N THR A 270 -14.10 -2.77 -17.39
CA THR A 270 -15.27 -1.95 -17.72
C THR A 270 -16.46 -2.27 -16.81
N VAL A 271 -17.38 -1.32 -16.65
CA VAL A 271 -18.64 -1.54 -15.91
C VAL A 271 -19.40 -2.72 -16.52
N ARG A 272 -19.48 -2.78 -17.86
CA ARG A 272 -20.10 -3.89 -18.59
C ARG A 272 -19.47 -5.22 -18.24
N GLN A 273 -18.14 -5.34 -18.28
CA GLN A 273 -17.46 -6.58 -17.95
C GLN A 273 -17.73 -6.97 -16.48
N ASN A 274 -17.81 -5.99 -15.59
CA ASN A 274 -18.16 -6.21 -14.19
C ASN A 274 -19.56 -6.82 -14.01
N ILE A 275 -20.54 -6.40 -14.81
CA ILE A 275 -21.90 -6.95 -14.77
C ILE A 275 -21.96 -8.33 -15.42
N LEU A 276 -21.29 -8.53 -16.57
CA LEU A 276 -21.31 -9.80 -17.30
C LEU A 276 -20.56 -10.92 -16.58
N PHE A 277 -19.40 -10.61 -15.99
CA PHE A 277 -18.54 -11.52 -15.23
C PHE A 277 -18.42 -12.95 -15.82
N GLY A 278 -17.94 -13.03 -17.07
CA GLY A 278 -17.72 -14.31 -17.77
C GLY A 278 -18.95 -14.87 -18.49
N GLN A 279 -20.12 -14.24 -18.36
CA GLN A 279 -21.31 -14.59 -19.14
C GLN A 279 -21.30 -13.92 -20.52
N PRO A 280 -21.93 -14.54 -21.54
CA PRO A 280 -22.09 -13.93 -22.85
C PRO A 280 -22.96 -12.66 -22.77
N PHE A 281 -22.60 -11.65 -23.56
CA PHE A 281 -23.37 -10.42 -23.66
C PHE A 281 -24.65 -10.63 -24.46
N ASP A 282 -25.78 -10.57 -23.76
CA ASP A 282 -27.12 -10.46 -24.30
C ASP A 282 -27.64 -9.04 -24.10
N SER A 283 -27.88 -8.33 -25.21
CA SER A 283 -28.27 -6.92 -25.20
C SER A 283 -29.64 -6.66 -24.58
N GLN A 284 -30.62 -7.56 -24.79
CA GLN A 284 -31.97 -7.35 -24.27
C GLN A 284 -31.97 -7.53 -22.75
N ARG A 285 -31.42 -8.66 -22.30
CA ARG A 285 -31.29 -8.96 -20.86
C ARG A 285 -30.46 -7.90 -20.14
N TYR A 286 -29.38 -7.43 -20.75
CA TYR A 286 -28.53 -6.41 -20.14
C TYR A 286 -29.28 -5.10 -19.91
N GLN A 287 -30.09 -4.64 -20.87
CA GLN A 287 -30.90 -3.44 -20.72
C GLN A 287 -31.97 -3.59 -19.62
N GLU A 288 -32.62 -4.74 -19.54
CA GLU A 288 -33.62 -5.04 -18.50
C GLU A 288 -32.99 -5.05 -17.09
N VAL A 289 -31.82 -5.66 -16.92
CA VAL A 289 -31.12 -5.70 -15.63
C VAL A 289 -30.62 -4.32 -15.21
N VAL A 290 -30.07 -3.54 -16.16
CA VAL A 290 -29.57 -2.18 -15.89
C VAL A 290 -30.71 -1.23 -15.52
N SER A 291 -31.88 -1.35 -16.15
CA SER A 291 -33.05 -0.53 -15.81
C SER A 291 -33.64 -0.92 -14.45
N ALA A 292 -33.78 -2.22 -14.16
CA ALA A 292 -34.24 -2.73 -12.86
C ALA A 292 -33.29 -2.32 -11.73
N CYS A 293 -31.98 -2.27 -11.98
CA CYS A 293 -30.98 -1.85 -11.01
C CYS A 293 -30.77 -0.31 -10.94
N ALA A 294 -31.59 0.50 -11.62
CA ALA A 294 -31.48 1.97 -11.66
C ALA A 294 -30.10 2.51 -12.07
N LEU A 295 -29.39 1.81 -12.97
CA LEU A 295 -28.04 2.17 -13.41
C LEU A 295 -28.01 3.13 -14.62
N LEU A 296 -29.16 3.39 -15.27
CA LEU A 296 -29.22 4.25 -16.46
C LEU A 296 -28.78 5.69 -16.18
N SER A 297 -29.23 6.27 -15.06
CA SER A 297 -28.83 7.61 -14.62
C SER A 297 -27.35 7.68 -14.23
N ASP A 298 -26.76 6.57 -13.75
CA ASP A 298 -25.33 6.48 -13.48
C ASP A 298 -24.52 6.44 -14.79
N PHE A 299 -25.00 5.75 -15.82
CA PHE A 299 -24.32 5.67 -17.11
C PHE A 299 -24.26 7.02 -17.83
N GLU A 300 -25.26 7.89 -17.67
CA GLU A 300 -25.22 9.27 -18.18
C GLU A 300 -24.14 10.13 -17.50
N GLN A 301 -23.79 9.81 -16.25
CA GLN A 301 -22.74 10.50 -15.51
C GLN A 301 -21.34 9.95 -15.82
N PHE A 302 -21.25 8.72 -16.34
CA PHE A 302 -19.98 8.11 -16.68
C PHE A 302 -19.44 8.65 -18.01
N PRO A 303 -18.13 8.98 -18.10
CA PRO A 303 -17.54 9.59 -19.31
C PRO A 303 -17.78 8.79 -20.59
N GLN A 304 -17.79 7.46 -20.50
CA GLN A 304 -17.99 6.54 -21.62
C GLN A 304 -19.14 5.56 -21.35
N GLY A 305 -20.11 5.96 -20.51
CA GLY A 305 -21.21 5.08 -20.11
C GLY A 305 -20.72 3.77 -19.50
N ASP A 306 -21.23 2.65 -20.01
CA ASP A 306 -20.92 1.30 -19.49
C ASP A 306 -19.55 0.74 -19.92
N GLN A 307 -18.86 1.40 -20.86
CA GLN A 307 -17.48 1.07 -21.26
C GLN A 307 -16.43 1.74 -20.38
N THR A 308 -16.86 2.61 -19.46
CA THR A 308 -15.95 3.29 -18.53
C THR A 308 -15.13 2.27 -17.74
N ILE A 309 -13.80 2.39 -17.81
CA ILE A 309 -12.87 1.52 -17.10
C ILE A 309 -12.87 1.89 -15.62
N LEU A 310 -13.21 0.93 -14.77
CA LEU A 310 -13.21 1.09 -13.33
C LEU A 310 -11.80 0.83 -12.77
N GLY A 311 -11.33 1.72 -11.90
CA GLY A 311 -10.09 1.52 -11.15
C GLY A 311 -10.20 0.38 -10.13
N GLU A 312 -9.07 0.00 -9.52
CA GLU A 312 -9.05 -1.02 -8.46
C GLU A 312 -10.06 -0.70 -7.34
N ARG A 313 -10.86 -1.69 -6.94
CA ARG A 313 -11.95 -1.55 -5.94
C ARG A 313 -13.01 -0.50 -6.32
N GLY A 314 -13.07 -0.09 -7.59
CA GLY A 314 -13.98 0.96 -8.06
C GLY A 314 -13.77 2.29 -7.34
N SER A 315 -12.53 2.72 -7.08
CA SER A 315 -12.26 3.96 -6.31
C SER A 315 -12.95 5.22 -6.86
N SER A 316 -13.30 5.24 -8.14
CA SER A 316 -14.05 6.31 -8.81
C SER A 316 -15.56 6.28 -8.57
N LEU A 317 -16.10 5.20 -7.99
CA LEU A 317 -17.54 4.98 -7.80
C LEU A 317 -17.96 5.28 -6.36
N SER A 318 -19.18 5.82 -6.20
CA SER A 318 -19.82 5.97 -4.89
C SER A 318 -20.22 4.62 -4.29
N GLY A 319 -20.40 4.53 -2.97
CA GLY A 319 -20.83 3.29 -2.30
C GLY A 319 -22.12 2.71 -2.89
N GLY A 320 -23.12 3.58 -3.14
CA GLY A 320 -24.38 3.19 -3.78
C GLY A 320 -24.22 2.68 -5.21
N GLN A 321 -23.35 3.30 -6.02
CA GLN A 321 -23.03 2.82 -7.37
C GLN A 321 -22.37 1.43 -7.34
N LYS A 322 -21.46 1.20 -6.40
CA LYS A 322 -20.83 -0.12 -6.25
C LYS A 322 -21.84 -1.18 -5.87
N ALA A 323 -22.72 -0.88 -4.92
CA ALA A 323 -23.80 -1.78 -4.51
C ALA A 323 -24.71 -2.13 -5.69
N ARG A 324 -25.12 -1.15 -6.51
CA ARG A 324 -25.93 -1.37 -7.72
C ARG A 324 -25.25 -2.22 -8.77
N ILE A 325 -23.95 -1.99 -9.05
CA ILE A 325 -23.19 -2.81 -10.01
C ILE A 325 -23.03 -4.24 -9.49
N ASN A 326 -22.78 -4.43 -8.19
CA ASN A 326 -22.69 -5.75 -7.56
C ASN A 326 -24.04 -6.49 -7.64
N LEU A 327 -25.14 -5.78 -7.40
CA LEU A 327 -26.49 -6.29 -7.55
C LEU A 327 -26.77 -6.69 -9.01
N ALA A 328 -26.48 -5.82 -9.97
CA ALA A 328 -26.65 -6.11 -11.40
C ALA A 328 -25.86 -7.35 -11.85
N ARG A 329 -24.63 -7.54 -11.35
CA ARG A 329 -23.84 -8.75 -11.61
C ARG A 329 -24.54 -10.01 -11.09
N CYS A 330 -25.05 -9.96 -9.86
CA CYS A 330 -25.78 -11.06 -9.25
C CYS A 330 -27.02 -11.43 -10.09
N VAL A 331 -27.80 -10.42 -10.50
CA VAL A 331 -29.06 -10.59 -11.24
C VAL A 331 -28.84 -11.12 -12.66
N TYR A 332 -27.82 -10.62 -13.36
CA TYR A 332 -27.54 -10.96 -14.77
C TYR A 332 -27.23 -12.45 -15.01
N ARG A 333 -26.64 -13.13 -14.02
CA ARG A 333 -26.11 -14.49 -14.12
C ARG A 333 -27.16 -15.59 -14.38
N GLN A 334 -28.43 -15.33 -14.07
CA GLN A 334 -29.53 -16.32 -14.06
C GLN A 334 -29.23 -17.54 -13.18
N SER A 335 -29.76 -17.53 -11.96
CA SER A 335 -29.58 -18.61 -10.97
C SER A 335 -30.91 -19.04 -10.36
N ASP A 336 -30.94 -20.24 -9.78
CA ASP A 336 -32.15 -20.77 -9.11
C ASP A 336 -32.37 -20.11 -7.74
N ILE A 337 -31.28 -19.73 -7.08
CA ILE A 337 -31.24 -19.16 -5.73
C ILE A 337 -30.43 -17.86 -5.76
N TYR A 338 -31.03 -16.77 -5.29
CA TYR A 338 -30.39 -15.48 -5.15
C TYR A 338 -30.23 -15.11 -3.68
N ILE A 339 -28.99 -14.81 -3.28
CA ILE A 339 -28.65 -14.40 -1.92
C ILE A 339 -28.11 -12.97 -1.95
N PHE A 340 -28.73 -12.12 -1.14
CA PHE A 340 -28.40 -10.70 -1.05
C PHE A 340 -28.06 -10.34 0.40
N ASP A 341 -26.80 -9.97 0.63
CA ASP A 341 -26.30 -9.59 1.95
C ASP A 341 -26.30 -8.06 2.07
N ASP A 342 -27.42 -7.48 2.50
CA ASP A 342 -27.62 -6.04 2.74
C ASP A 342 -27.27 -5.10 1.55
N PRO A 343 -27.82 -5.34 0.34
CA PRO A 343 -27.52 -4.54 -0.86
C PRO A 343 -28.10 -3.10 -0.81
N LEU A 344 -29.00 -2.82 0.14
CA LEU A 344 -29.74 -1.55 0.24
C LEU A 344 -29.11 -0.54 1.23
N SER A 345 -28.12 -0.95 2.02
CA SER A 345 -27.51 -0.13 3.07
C SER A 345 -26.82 1.14 2.57
N ALA A 346 -26.20 1.08 1.37
CA ALA A 346 -25.40 2.16 0.81
C ALA A 346 -26.15 3.04 -0.21
N VAL A 347 -27.43 2.75 -0.48
CA VAL A 347 -28.27 3.47 -1.43
C VAL A 347 -29.28 4.36 -0.70
N ASP A 348 -29.65 5.46 -1.33
CA ASP A 348 -30.68 6.37 -0.84
C ASP A 348 -32.06 5.70 -0.83
N THR A 349 -32.98 6.22 -0.02
CA THR A 349 -34.33 5.65 0.17
C THR A 349 -35.15 5.56 -1.12
N GLN A 350 -35.02 6.52 -2.04
CA GLN A 350 -35.76 6.50 -3.31
C GLN A 350 -35.24 5.40 -4.24
N VAL A 351 -33.92 5.34 -4.45
CA VAL A 351 -33.31 4.25 -5.23
C VAL A 351 -33.53 2.91 -4.54
N GLY A 352 -33.45 2.84 -3.22
CA GLY A 352 -33.73 1.62 -2.46
C GLY A 352 -35.14 1.09 -2.70
N LYS A 353 -36.14 1.97 -2.70
CA LYS A 353 -37.53 1.62 -3.04
C LYS A 353 -37.66 1.14 -4.49
N HIS A 354 -37.04 1.83 -5.45
CA HIS A 354 -37.03 1.42 -6.85
C HIS A 354 -36.40 0.03 -7.04
N LEU A 355 -35.25 -0.22 -6.40
CA LEU A 355 -34.59 -1.52 -6.43
C LEU A 355 -35.51 -2.60 -5.85
N PHE A 356 -36.15 -2.34 -4.71
CA PHE A 356 -37.09 -3.26 -4.08
C PHE A 356 -38.26 -3.63 -5.01
N GLU A 357 -38.92 -2.64 -5.59
CA GLU A 357 -40.08 -2.85 -6.46
C GLU A 357 -39.69 -3.46 -7.82
N GLU A 358 -38.79 -2.83 -8.57
CA GLU A 358 -38.47 -3.26 -9.93
C GLU A 358 -37.56 -4.49 -9.98
N CYS A 359 -36.57 -4.59 -9.09
CA CYS A 359 -35.61 -5.69 -9.13
C CYS A 359 -36.08 -6.89 -8.29
N PHE A 360 -36.33 -6.69 -6.99
CA PHE A 360 -36.64 -7.80 -6.09
C PHE A 360 -38.06 -8.34 -6.31
N THR A 361 -39.08 -7.48 -6.42
CA THR A 361 -40.47 -7.96 -6.57
C THR A 361 -40.89 -8.25 -8.01
N LYS A 362 -40.55 -7.40 -8.99
CA LYS A 362 -40.96 -7.60 -10.40
C LYS A 362 -40.04 -8.53 -11.18
N TYR A 363 -38.74 -8.20 -11.27
CA TYR A 363 -37.82 -8.97 -12.12
C TYR A 363 -37.54 -10.38 -11.57
N LEU A 364 -37.44 -10.52 -10.24
CA LEU A 364 -37.12 -11.78 -9.57
C LEU A 364 -38.33 -12.51 -8.95
N ASP A 365 -39.56 -12.16 -9.35
CA ASP A 365 -40.82 -12.65 -8.73
C ASP A 365 -40.91 -14.18 -8.57
N LYS A 366 -40.32 -14.93 -9.51
CA LYS A 366 -40.42 -16.40 -9.57
C LYS A 366 -39.19 -17.15 -9.05
N THR A 367 -38.19 -16.45 -8.55
CA THR A 367 -36.93 -17.05 -8.08
C THR A 367 -36.87 -17.10 -6.55
N THR A 368 -36.10 -18.05 -6.02
CA THR A 368 -35.89 -18.16 -4.58
C THR A 368 -34.94 -17.07 -4.13
N ARG A 369 -35.37 -16.20 -3.22
CA ARG A 369 -34.62 -14.99 -2.82
C ARG A 369 -34.40 -14.97 -1.31
N ILE A 370 -33.16 -14.77 -0.87
CA ILE A 370 -32.82 -14.53 0.53
C ILE A 370 -32.24 -13.12 0.62
N LEU A 371 -32.96 -12.20 1.25
CA LEU A 371 -32.55 -10.82 1.46
C LEU A 371 -32.24 -10.58 2.94
N VAL A 372 -30.98 -10.31 3.25
CA VAL A 372 -30.60 -9.73 4.54
C VAL A 372 -30.74 -8.22 4.42
N THR A 373 -31.43 -7.59 5.36
CA THR A 373 -31.53 -6.12 5.40
C THR A 373 -31.64 -5.64 6.84
N HIS A 374 -31.06 -4.48 7.10
CA HIS A 374 -31.24 -3.74 8.34
C HIS A 374 -32.42 -2.77 8.29
N GLN A 375 -32.94 -2.48 7.09
CA GLN A 375 -34.07 -1.58 6.88
C GLN A 375 -35.38 -2.36 7.04
N LEU A 376 -36.13 -2.06 8.10
CA LEU A 376 -37.33 -2.81 8.48
C LEU A 376 -38.53 -2.55 7.55
N GLN A 377 -38.50 -1.47 6.77
CA GLN A 377 -39.54 -1.07 5.81
C GLN A 377 -39.82 -2.15 4.75
N HIS A 378 -38.81 -2.92 4.37
CA HIS A 378 -38.90 -3.93 3.32
C HIS A 378 -39.38 -5.30 3.80
N VAL A 379 -39.64 -5.44 5.11
CA VAL A 379 -40.05 -6.71 5.74
C VAL A 379 -41.54 -6.98 5.48
N THR A 380 -42.35 -5.95 5.25
CA THR A 380 -43.80 -6.05 5.04
C THR A 380 -44.17 -6.83 3.79
N ALA A 381 -43.33 -6.79 2.76
CA ALA A 381 -43.52 -7.51 1.50
C ALA A 381 -42.86 -8.90 1.46
N ALA A 382 -42.31 -9.38 2.58
CA ALA A 382 -41.66 -10.68 2.65
C ALA A 382 -42.67 -11.83 2.77
N ASP A 383 -42.42 -12.94 2.06
CA ASP A 383 -43.23 -14.16 2.21
C ASP A 383 -42.92 -14.90 3.51
N VAL A 384 -41.68 -14.79 4.01
CA VAL A 384 -41.21 -15.42 5.26
C VAL A 384 -40.18 -14.51 5.91
N VAL A 385 -40.28 -14.32 7.22
CA VAL A 385 -39.32 -13.50 8.00
C VAL A 385 -38.47 -14.38 8.90
N LEU A 386 -37.14 -14.18 8.84
CA LEU A 386 -36.15 -14.89 9.64
C LEU A 386 -35.50 -13.93 10.63
N LEU A 387 -35.70 -14.17 11.93
CA LEU A 387 -35.07 -13.39 12.99
C LEU A 387 -33.84 -14.14 13.52
N MET A 388 -32.69 -13.47 13.50
CA MET A 388 -31.44 -14.00 14.02
C MET A 388 -31.04 -13.27 15.32
N GLU A 389 -30.91 -14.05 16.40
CA GLU A 389 -30.53 -13.58 17.75
C GLU A 389 -29.43 -14.47 18.30
N HIS A 390 -28.26 -13.88 18.61
CA HIS A 390 -27.13 -14.59 19.24
C HIS A 390 -26.77 -15.93 18.57
N GLY A 391 -26.72 -15.98 17.24
CA GLY A 391 -26.39 -17.20 16.49
C GLY A 391 -27.51 -18.25 16.40
N LYS A 392 -28.72 -17.95 16.88
CA LYS A 392 -29.93 -18.79 16.74
C LYS A 392 -30.91 -18.19 15.75
N LEU A 393 -31.60 -19.06 15.01
CA LEU A 393 -32.58 -18.66 13.99
C LEU A 393 -34.01 -18.94 14.47
N LYS A 394 -34.90 -17.97 14.32
CA LYS A 394 -36.35 -18.12 14.49
C LYS A 394 -37.07 -17.76 13.20
N GLN A 395 -38.02 -18.59 12.79
CA GLN A 395 -38.79 -18.42 11.56
C GLN A 395 -40.21 -17.97 11.86
N PHE A 396 -40.69 -16.96 11.14
CA PHE A 396 -42.05 -16.44 11.20
C PHE A 396 -42.71 -16.54 9.82
N GLN A 397 -43.99 -16.92 9.79
CA GLN A 397 -44.73 -17.11 8.55
C GLN A 397 -45.00 -15.79 7.81
N ASP A 398 -45.26 -14.72 8.54
CA ASP A 398 -45.48 -13.39 7.99
C ASP A 398 -45.05 -12.31 9.00
N TYR A 399 -45.06 -11.06 8.55
CA TYR A 399 -44.74 -9.91 9.40
C TYR A 399 -45.71 -9.77 10.60
N ASN A 400 -46.99 -10.13 10.43
CA ASN A 400 -47.97 -10.04 11.51
C ASN A 400 -47.67 -11.04 12.65
N ALA A 401 -47.21 -12.24 12.31
CA ALA A 401 -46.77 -13.23 13.28
C ALA A 401 -45.54 -12.78 14.08
N LEU A 402 -44.61 -12.03 13.46
CA LEU A 402 -43.46 -11.43 14.15
C LEU A 402 -43.94 -10.41 15.20
N LEU A 403 -44.89 -9.54 14.84
CA LEU A 403 -45.41 -8.50 15.72
C LEU A 403 -46.17 -9.04 16.93
N LEU A 404 -46.87 -10.17 16.77
CA LEU A 404 -47.58 -10.85 17.85
C LEU A 404 -46.63 -11.35 18.96
N GLU A 405 -45.43 -11.81 18.60
CA GLU A 405 -44.45 -12.35 19.56
C GLU A 405 -43.47 -11.29 20.08
N ARG A 406 -43.12 -10.29 19.26
CA ARG A 406 -42.16 -9.23 19.61
C ARG A 406 -42.72 -7.84 19.27
N PRO A 407 -43.52 -7.25 20.18
CA PRO A 407 -44.11 -5.92 19.97
C PRO A 407 -43.06 -4.80 19.91
N GLU A 408 -41.83 -5.02 20.37
CA GLU A 408 -40.74 -4.04 20.28
C GLU A 408 -40.46 -3.61 18.83
N TYR A 409 -40.57 -4.53 17.86
CA TYR A 409 -40.41 -4.22 16.43
C TYR A 409 -41.55 -3.37 15.87
N SER A 410 -42.72 -3.35 16.53
CA SER A 410 -43.84 -2.46 16.17
C SER A 410 -43.52 -1.00 16.47
N SER A 411 -42.76 -0.73 17.54
CA SER A 411 -42.37 0.64 17.93
C SER A 411 -41.26 1.20 17.04
N VAL A 412 -40.36 0.34 16.58
CA VAL A 412 -39.28 0.69 15.64
C VAL A 412 -39.85 0.90 14.23
N LEU A 413 -40.80 0.06 13.78
CA LEU A 413 -41.56 0.36 12.56
C LEU A 413 -42.46 1.58 12.74
N ALA A 414 -43.13 1.83 13.87
CA ALA A 414 -43.95 3.04 14.03
C ALA A 414 -43.13 4.36 13.93
N SER A 415 -41.81 4.30 14.18
CA SER A 415 -40.89 5.40 13.84
C SER A 415 -40.44 5.43 12.37
N GLU A 416 -40.65 4.37 11.59
CA GLU A 416 -40.18 4.18 10.21
C GLU A 416 -41.30 4.01 9.13
N THR A 417 -42.53 3.55 9.46
CA THR A 417 -43.64 3.18 8.54
C THR A 417 -44.84 4.11 8.54
N THR A 418 -44.83 5.20 9.31
CA THR A 418 -45.86 6.25 9.15
C THR A 418 -45.67 7.10 7.87
N ASN A 419 -45.20 6.45 6.80
CA ASN A 419 -44.92 6.98 5.48
C ASN A 419 -45.87 6.41 4.40
N GLU A 420 -46.83 5.54 4.78
CA GLU A 420 -47.49 4.65 3.81
C GLU A 420 -48.97 4.95 3.45
N ASP A 421 -49.72 5.79 4.16
CA ASP A 421 -51.19 5.83 3.94
C ASP A 421 -51.80 6.97 3.08
N ASP A 422 -51.04 7.96 2.59
CA ASP A 422 -51.65 9.18 1.96
C ASP A 422 -51.45 9.38 0.44
N LEU A 423 -51.15 8.34 -0.35
CA LEU A 423 -50.82 8.51 -1.80
C LEU A 423 -51.79 7.88 -2.83
N ASN A 424 -53.05 7.58 -2.47
CA ASN A 424 -54.05 7.10 -3.45
C ASN A 424 -54.83 8.23 -4.20
N GLY A 425 -54.27 9.43 -4.32
CA GLY A 425 -54.98 10.62 -4.82
C GLY A 425 -54.79 11.01 -6.30
N ASP A 426 -53.61 10.82 -6.91
CA ASP A 426 -53.22 11.66 -8.07
C ASP A 426 -52.69 10.91 -9.31
N GLU A 427 -53.32 9.81 -9.70
CA GLU A 427 -52.96 9.05 -10.91
C GLU A 427 -53.41 9.67 -12.27
N LYS A 428 -54.02 10.87 -12.29
CA LYS A 428 -54.59 11.43 -13.54
C LYS A 428 -53.84 12.62 -14.16
N ALA A 429 -52.76 13.11 -13.56
CA ALA A 429 -52.04 14.29 -14.07
C ALA A 429 -50.76 13.97 -14.87
N THR A 430 -50.14 12.81 -14.65
CA THR A 430 -48.82 12.44 -15.22
C THR A 430 -48.91 11.82 -16.62
N ALA A 431 -50.04 11.25 -17.02
CA ALA A 431 -50.23 10.62 -18.33
C ALA A 431 -50.27 11.60 -19.53
N LYS A 432 -50.34 12.91 -19.30
CA LYS A 432 -50.40 13.93 -20.37
C LYS A 432 -49.07 14.61 -20.70
N ARG A 433 -47.99 14.34 -19.96
CA ARG A 433 -46.66 14.93 -20.22
C ARG A 433 -45.71 14.01 -20.99
N LEU A 434 -46.01 12.71 -21.09
CA LEU A 434 -45.15 11.72 -21.77
C LEU A 434 -45.37 11.59 -23.29
N SER A 435 -46.45 12.16 -23.86
CA SER A 435 -46.72 12.06 -25.30
C SER A 435 -45.99 13.08 -26.19
N ASN A 436 -45.16 13.96 -25.61
CA ASN A 436 -44.42 14.99 -26.37
C ASN A 436 -42.92 14.67 -26.53
N ALA A 437 -42.40 13.64 -25.87
CA ALA A 437 -40.99 13.25 -25.96
C ALA A 437 -40.68 12.34 -27.17
N GLU A 438 -41.67 11.64 -27.73
CA GLU A 438 -41.47 10.73 -28.87
C GLU A 438 -41.37 11.41 -30.25
N LYS A 439 -41.52 12.75 -30.33
CA LYS A 439 -41.44 13.49 -31.60
C LYS A 439 -40.09 14.20 -31.84
N ILE A 440 -39.18 14.19 -30.88
CA ILE A 440 -37.86 14.86 -31.01
C ILE A 440 -36.77 13.89 -31.48
N VAL A 441 -36.99 12.58 -31.35
CA VAL A 441 -35.99 11.51 -31.63
C VAL A 441 -35.85 11.17 -33.14
N LYS A 442 -36.67 11.77 -34.04
CA LYS A 442 -36.65 11.45 -35.48
C LYS A 442 -35.94 12.45 -36.40
N ASN A 443 -35.40 13.56 -35.87
CA ASN A 443 -34.82 14.63 -36.71
C ASN A 443 -33.31 14.83 -36.55
N SER A 444 -32.58 13.94 -35.86
CA SER A 444 -31.13 14.08 -35.62
C SER A 444 -30.28 12.95 -36.21
N SER A 445 -30.77 12.25 -37.24
CA SER A 445 -30.05 11.13 -37.88
C SER A 445 -29.53 11.41 -39.30
N GLU A 446 -29.41 12.68 -39.71
CA GLU A 446 -28.77 13.06 -40.97
C GLU A 446 -27.91 14.30 -40.76
N LEU A 447 -26.67 14.10 -40.32
CA LEU A 447 -25.49 14.93 -40.57
C LEU A 447 -24.41 14.45 -39.61
N LEU A 448 -23.40 13.76 -40.17
CA LEU A 448 -21.97 13.81 -39.83
C LEU A 448 -21.29 12.60 -40.48
N GLN A 449 -20.95 12.78 -41.76
CA GLN A 449 -19.76 12.19 -42.35
C GLN A 449 -18.62 13.22 -42.19
N ASP A 450 -17.42 12.66 -42.04
CA ASP A 450 -16.09 13.27 -42.04
C ASP A 450 -15.45 13.68 -40.70
N ASP A 451 -14.37 12.92 -40.47
CA ASP A 451 -13.04 13.27 -39.98
C ASP A 451 -12.73 13.52 -38.50
N ASN A 452 -11.80 12.68 -38.05
CA ASN A 452 -10.67 12.92 -37.14
C ASN A 452 -10.90 13.91 -35.98
N ASP A 453 -10.99 13.37 -34.77
CA ASP A 453 -10.23 13.88 -33.62
C ASP A 453 -10.23 12.84 -32.49
N SER A 454 -9.10 12.16 -32.34
CA SER A 454 -8.79 11.25 -31.24
C SER A 454 -7.74 11.90 -30.33
N GLU A 455 -8.07 13.04 -29.71
CA GLU A 455 -7.15 13.75 -28.81
C GLU A 455 -7.70 14.02 -27.39
N ASP A 456 -9.01 13.91 -27.15
CA ASP A 456 -9.60 14.31 -25.86
C ASP A 456 -9.57 13.23 -24.76
N ASP A 457 -9.47 11.94 -25.13
CA ASP A 457 -9.40 10.83 -24.16
C ASP A 457 -8.02 10.68 -23.49
N GLU A 458 -7.01 11.43 -23.93
CA GLU A 458 -5.69 11.42 -23.29
C GLU A 458 -5.64 12.27 -22.01
N GLU A 459 -6.56 13.21 -21.75
CA GLU A 459 -6.38 14.19 -20.65
C GLU A 459 -6.63 13.64 -19.24
N GLY A 460 -7.64 12.77 -19.06
CA GLY A 460 -7.89 12.08 -17.79
C GLY A 460 -6.77 11.10 -17.41
N MET A 461 -6.14 10.49 -18.41
CA MET A 461 -4.96 9.64 -18.24
C MET A 461 -3.66 10.47 -18.14
N LYS A 462 -3.60 11.68 -18.70
CA LYS A 462 -2.44 12.58 -18.65
C LYS A 462 -2.16 13.06 -17.22
N LEU A 463 -3.18 13.36 -16.40
CA LEU A 463 -2.95 13.90 -15.04
C LEU A 463 -2.38 12.85 -14.06
N SER A 464 -2.85 11.60 -14.14
CA SER A 464 -2.33 10.48 -13.33
C SER A 464 -0.92 10.03 -13.75
N ASN A 465 -0.55 10.33 -15.01
CA ASN A 465 0.73 10.01 -15.66
C ASN A 465 1.79 11.15 -15.62
N VAL A 466 1.49 12.36 -15.11
CA VAL A 466 2.46 13.48 -15.13
C VAL A 466 3.75 13.17 -14.37
N LEU A 467 3.67 12.44 -13.25
CA LEU A 467 4.84 12.03 -12.47
C LEU A 467 5.56 10.78 -13.01
N GLU A 468 4.95 10.00 -13.92
CA GLU A 468 5.64 8.89 -14.60
C GLU A 468 6.32 9.32 -15.91
N LYS A 469 5.85 10.41 -16.54
CA LYS A 469 6.45 10.96 -17.76
C LYS A 469 7.90 11.43 -17.56
N THR A 470 8.35 11.74 -16.34
CA THR A 470 9.73 12.17 -16.04
C THR A 470 10.77 11.06 -16.11
N SER A 471 10.38 9.78 -16.04
CA SER A 471 11.29 8.64 -16.18
C SER A 471 11.87 8.42 -17.59
N ARG A 472 11.52 9.31 -18.54
CA ARG A 472 11.98 9.28 -19.94
C ARG A 472 13.44 9.74 -20.12
N GLY A 473 14.01 10.50 -19.18
CA GLY A 473 15.37 11.04 -19.29
C GLY A 473 16.49 10.00 -19.06
N THR A 474 17.66 10.22 -19.67
CA THR A 474 18.92 9.62 -19.16
C THR A 474 19.16 10.15 -17.75
N VAL A 475 19.44 9.27 -16.79
CA VAL A 475 19.82 9.67 -15.42
C VAL A 475 20.94 10.69 -15.53
N LYS A 476 20.63 11.94 -15.19
CA LYS A 476 21.60 13.04 -15.26
C LYS A 476 22.65 12.77 -14.19
N GLY A 477 23.94 12.89 -14.50
CA GLY A 477 25.02 12.75 -13.51
C GLY A 477 24.86 13.66 -12.28
N PHE A 478 24.10 14.76 -12.43
CA PHE A 478 23.64 15.61 -11.35
C PHE A 478 22.85 14.85 -10.25
N ILE A 479 22.06 13.83 -10.59
CA ILE A 479 21.29 13.03 -9.62
C ILE A 479 22.23 12.23 -8.71
N PHE A 480 23.27 11.64 -9.30
CA PHE A 480 24.28 10.91 -8.53
C PHE A 480 24.99 11.84 -7.53
N MET A 481 25.35 13.05 -7.98
CA MET A 481 26.01 14.02 -7.12
C MET A 481 25.07 14.57 -6.04
N ASN A 482 23.79 14.77 -6.36
CA ASN A 482 22.78 15.15 -5.37
C ASN A 482 22.62 14.07 -4.31
N TYR A 483 22.55 12.79 -4.70
CA TYR A 483 22.47 11.69 -3.74
C TYR A 483 23.64 11.67 -2.75
N LEU A 484 24.87 11.77 -3.25
CA LEU A 484 26.07 11.76 -2.41
C LEU A 484 26.17 12.99 -1.49
N THR A 485 25.74 14.16 -1.97
CA THR A 485 25.80 15.42 -1.22
C THR A 485 24.66 15.58 -0.22
N ILE A 486 23.54 14.88 -0.39
CA ILE A 486 22.45 14.90 0.59
C ILE A 486 22.93 14.28 1.90
N GLY A 487 23.16 15.16 2.88
CA GLY A 487 23.45 14.75 4.24
C GLY A 487 24.89 14.43 4.57
N ASN A 488 25.79 14.44 3.59
CA ASN A 488 27.22 14.28 3.83
C ASN A 488 27.95 15.62 3.72
N SER A 489 29.03 15.75 4.48
CA SER A 489 29.96 16.86 4.30
C SER A 489 30.83 16.59 3.07
N TRP A 490 31.28 17.66 2.39
CA TRP A 490 32.23 17.54 1.28
C TRP A 490 33.53 16.82 1.70
N PHE A 491 33.94 17.00 2.96
CA PHE A 491 35.08 16.32 3.55
C PHE A 491 34.92 14.78 3.55
N LEU A 492 33.76 14.25 3.95
CA LEU A 492 33.53 12.80 3.95
C LEU A 492 33.60 12.23 2.52
N ILE A 493 33.02 12.92 1.54
CA ILE A 493 33.04 12.50 0.13
C ILE A 493 34.48 12.47 -0.41
N LEU A 494 35.25 13.53 -0.16
CA LEU A 494 36.66 13.59 -0.52
C LEU A 494 37.49 12.50 0.18
N ALA A 495 37.21 12.23 1.46
CA ALA A 495 37.89 11.18 2.21
C ALA A 495 37.64 9.79 1.61
N VAL A 496 36.38 9.46 1.28
CA VAL A 496 36.02 8.19 0.64
C VAL A 496 36.77 8.04 -0.69
N PHE A 497 36.74 9.06 -1.55
CA PHE A 497 37.46 9.03 -2.83
C PHE A 497 38.98 8.94 -2.64
N GLY A 498 39.54 9.65 -1.66
CA GLY A 498 40.95 9.59 -1.31
C GLY A 498 41.40 8.20 -0.87
N PHE A 499 40.71 7.56 0.07
CA PHE A 499 41.02 6.20 0.51
C PHE A 499 40.85 5.17 -0.60
N LEU A 500 39.92 5.39 -1.52
CA LEU A 500 39.69 4.53 -2.66
C LEU A 500 40.87 4.57 -3.66
N VAL A 501 41.38 5.76 -3.96
CA VAL A 501 42.60 5.92 -4.77
C VAL A 501 43.82 5.35 -4.05
N ILE A 502 43.98 5.60 -2.75
CA ILE A 502 45.10 5.08 -1.94
C ILE A 502 45.09 3.55 -1.93
N THR A 503 43.93 2.92 -1.74
CA THR A 503 43.82 1.46 -1.75
C THR A 503 44.20 0.90 -3.11
N GLN A 504 43.73 1.52 -4.21
CA GLN A 504 44.10 1.11 -5.56
C GLN A 504 45.61 1.28 -5.84
N CYS A 505 46.21 2.39 -5.39
CA CYS A 505 47.66 2.59 -5.51
C CYS A 505 48.45 1.55 -4.72
N ALA A 506 48.01 1.19 -3.51
CA ALA A 506 48.65 0.15 -2.71
C ALA A 506 48.57 -1.24 -3.38
N VAL A 507 47.42 -1.55 -4.00
CA VAL A 507 47.22 -2.76 -4.79
C VAL A 507 48.16 -2.79 -6.01
N THR A 508 48.19 -1.72 -6.80
CA THR A 508 49.08 -1.63 -7.96
C THR A 508 50.55 -1.71 -7.54
N ALA A 509 50.92 -1.07 -6.42
CA ALA A 509 52.27 -1.13 -5.88
C ALA A 509 52.64 -2.56 -5.46
N TYR A 510 51.73 -3.30 -4.82
CA TYR A 510 51.93 -4.72 -4.51
C TYR A 510 52.17 -5.53 -5.78
N ASP A 511 51.29 -5.38 -6.78
CA ASP A 511 51.34 -6.15 -8.02
C ASP A 511 52.63 -5.86 -8.82
N MET A 512 53.17 -4.63 -8.75
CA MET A 512 54.47 -4.28 -9.36
C MET A 512 55.69 -4.70 -8.53
N TYR A 513 55.59 -4.73 -7.20
CA TYR A 513 56.72 -4.99 -6.31
C TYR A 513 57.07 -6.48 -6.22
N PHE A 514 56.08 -7.36 -6.09
CA PHE A 514 56.35 -8.79 -5.85
C PHE A 514 57.16 -9.46 -6.98
N PRO A 515 56.94 -9.21 -8.28
CA PRO A 515 57.72 -9.86 -9.34
C PRO A 515 59.19 -9.41 -9.34
N GLY A 516 59.43 -8.14 -8.99
CA GLY A 516 60.79 -7.59 -8.83
C GLY A 516 61.54 -8.23 -7.68
N LEU A 517 60.86 -8.44 -6.54
CA LEU A 517 61.41 -9.15 -5.38
C LEU A 517 61.80 -10.59 -5.73
N VAL A 518 60.92 -11.32 -6.40
CA VAL A 518 61.18 -12.71 -6.82
C VAL A 518 62.37 -12.77 -7.77
N ALA A 519 62.45 -11.87 -8.76
CA ALA A 519 63.55 -11.81 -9.70
C ALA A 519 64.90 -11.48 -9.03
N SER A 520 64.92 -10.65 -7.98
CA SER A 520 66.15 -10.37 -7.21
C SER A 520 66.59 -11.56 -6.35
N GLU A 521 65.64 -12.27 -5.75
CA GLU A 521 65.90 -13.47 -4.94
C GLU A 521 66.37 -14.65 -5.81
N GLU A 522 65.79 -14.83 -6.99
CA GLU A 522 66.20 -15.86 -7.96
C GLU A 522 67.66 -15.67 -8.40
N LYS A 523 68.06 -14.42 -8.71
CA LYS A 523 69.45 -14.08 -9.01
C LYS A 523 70.39 -14.37 -7.85
N ARG A 524 70.01 -13.99 -6.62
CA ARG A 524 70.83 -14.26 -5.42
C ARG A 524 71.01 -15.75 -5.17
N PHE A 525 69.95 -16.54 -5.35
CA PHE A 525 70.00 -17.98 -5.16
C PHE A 525 70.85 -18.67 -6.24
N ASP A 526 70.75 -18.24 -7.51
CA ASP A 526 71.59 -18.77 -8.58
C ASP A 526 73.07 -18.38 -8.42
N GLU A 527 73.37 -17.20 -7.88
CA GLU A 527 74.74 -16.80 -7.51
C GLU A 527 75.28 -17.62 -6.32
N PHE A 528 74.44 -17.91 -5.33
CA PHE A 528 74.79 -18.80 -4.21
C PHE A 528 75.06 -20.25 -4.67
N LEU A 529 74.32 -20.75 -5.66
CA LEU A 529 74.61 -22.06 -6.25
C LEU A 529 75.93 -22.06 -7.05
N LYS A 530 76.18 -21.01 -7.84
CA LYS A 530 77.45 -20.87 -8.58
C LYS A 530 78.66 -20.73 -7.66
N SER A 531 78.54 -20.03 -6.54
CA SER A 531 79.62 -19.93 -5.55
C SER A 531 79.88 -21.26 -4.84
N LYS A 532 78.85 -22.10 -4.66
CA LYS A 532 79.00 -23.45 -4.10
C LYS A 532 79.62 -24.45 -5.08
N GLU A 533 79.39 -24.30 -6.39
CA GLU A 533 80.04 -25.10 -7.45
C GLU A 533 81.49 -24.69 -7.71
N ASN A 534 81.84 -23.40 -7.61
CA ASN A 534 83.18 -22.87 -7.91
C ASN A 534 84.19 -22.98 -6.74
N ASN A 535 84.02 -23.93 -5.82
CA ASN A 535 85.00 -24.18 -4.74
C ASN A 535 86.30 -24.80 -5.27
N THR A 536 87.14 -23.99 -5.90
CA THR A 536 88.60 -24.13 -5.93
C THR A 536 89.23 -22.78 -5.60
N LEU A 537 89.66 -22.66 -4.33
CA LEU A 537 90.70 -21.76 -3.80
C LEU A 537 90.76 -20.34 -4.38
N GLU A 538 90.03 -19.41 -3.78
CA GLU A 538 90.53 -18.05 -3.47
C GLU A 538 89.63 -17.39 -2.41
N ASP A 539 89.89 -17.76 -1.14
CA ASP A 539 89.43 -16.99 0.01
C ASP A 539 90.20 -15.65 0.04
N ASN A 540 89.47 -14.54 0.22
CA ASN A 540 89.92 -13.22 0.71
C ASN A 540 89.90 -11.98 -0.22
N ALA A 541 89.02 -11.87 -1.22
CA ALA A 541 88.86 -10.58 -1.93
C ALA A 541 87.43 -10.13 -2.29
N ILE A 542 86.36 -10.85 -1.91
CA ILE A 542 84.98 -10.52 -2.34
C ILE A 542 84.03 -10.41 -1.14
N SER A 543 84.46 -9.82 -0.02
CA SER A 543 83.58 -9.61 1.14
C SER A 543 83.01 -8.19 1.25
N ASN A 544 83.46 -7.24 0.43
CA ASN A 544 83.16 -5.81 0.64
C ASN A 544 82.41 -5.09 -0.50
N GLU A 545 81.86 -5.81 -1.48
CA GLU A 545 81.07 -5.21 -2.57
C GLU A 545 79.71 -5.88 -2.79
N TYR A 546 79.15 -6.51 -1.74
CA TYR A 546 77.74 -6.94 -1.73
C TYR A 546 76.83 -5.80 -1.23
N SER A 547 76.85 -4.68 -1.94
CA SER A 547 75.89 -3.59 -1.76
C SER A 547 74.71 -3.74 -2.72
N THR A 548 73.76 -4.62 -2.38
CA THR A 548 72.37 -4.57 -2.84
C THR A 548 71.49 -5.18 -1.76
N THR A 549 70.77 -4.31 -1.05
CA THR A 549 69.72 -4.52 -0.01
C THR A 549 69.59 -5.92 0.60
N PRO A 550 69.76 -6.06 1.92
CA PRO A 550 69.63 -7.35 2.58
C PRO A 550 68.18 -7.86 2.53
N ALA A 551 68.03 -9.17 2.30
CA ALA A 551 66.75 -9.88 2.12
C ALA A 551 65.64 -9.47 3.10
N TYR A 552 66.03 -9.14 4.34
CA TYR A 552 65.11 -8.76 5.40
C TYR A 552 64.41 -7.41 5.13
N GLU A 553 65.10 -6.43 4.54
CA GLU A 553 64.52 -5.10 4.22
C GLU A 553 63.40 -5.22 3.20
N SER A 554 63.60 -6.03 2.16
CA SER A 554 62.59 -6.23 1.12
C SER A 554 61.35 -6.98 1.62
N ILE A 555 61.54 -7.93 2.55
CA ILE A 555 60.42 -8.62 3.22
C ILE A 555 59.63 -7.65 4.13
N TYR A 556 60.30 -6.74 4.85
CA TYR A 556 59.60 -5.74 5.67
C TYR A 556 58.75 -4.79 4.82
N ILE A 557 59.26 -4.34 3.66
CA ILE A 557 58.51 -3.51 2.72
C ILE A 557 57.30 -4.28 2.19
N TYR A 558 57.48 -5.54 1.79
CA TYR A 558 56.40 -6.40 1.31
C TYR A 558 55.31 -6.65 2.35
N THR A 559 55.72 -6.83 3.61
CA THR A 559 54.82 -6.95 4.77
C THR A 559 54.02 -5.66 4.98
N GLY A 560 54.70 -4.52 4.94
CA GLY A 560 54.09 -3.21 5.09
C GLY A 560 53.01 -2.92 4.04
N ILE A 561 53.29 -3.22 2.77
CA ILE A 561 52.33 -3.04 1.67
C ILE A 561 51.12 -3.97 1.86
N THR A 562 51.34 -5.24 2.22
CA THR A 562 50.26 -6.21 2.43
C THR A 562 49.32 -5.77 3.57
N ILE A 563 49.86 -5.32 4.70
CA ILE A 563 49.07 -4.80 5.82
C ILE A 563 48.34 -3.50 5.43
N ALA A 564 49.00 -2.61 4.67
CA ALA A 564 48.41 -1.34 4.23
C ALA A 564 47.17 -1.57 3.36
N ILE A 565 47.17 -2.56 2.45
CA ILE A 565 46.01 -2.92 1.63
C ILE A 565 44.81 -3.29 2.51
N PHE A 566 45.03 -4.08 3.57
CA PHE A 566 43.95 -4.47 4.48
C PHE A 566 43.38 -3.28 5.23
N VAL A 567 44.25 -2.44 5.81
CA VAL A 567 43.84 -1.28 6.62
C VAL A 567 43.13 -0.23 5.76
N PHE A 568 43.66 0.09 4.57
CA PHE A 568 43.01 1.04 3.68
C PHE A 568 41.72 0.48 3.09
N GLY A 569 41.69 -0.80 2.72
CA GLY A 569 40.47 -1.45 2.19
C GLY A 569 39.32 -1.48 3.19
N ILE A 570 39.58 -1.80 4.47
CA ILE A 570 38.51 -1.82 5.49
C ILE A 570 38.05 -0.40 5.85
N THR A 571 38.97 0.56 5.87
CA THR A 571 38.65 1.97 6.12
C THR A 571 37.83 2.54 4.97
N GLN A 572 38.19 2.27 3.72
CA GLN A 572 37.43 2.65 2.53
C GLN A 572 36.00 2.09 2.60
N SER A 573 35.86 0.79 2.81
CA SER A 573 34.55 0.15 2.78
C SER A 573 33.63 0.68 3.90
N THR A 574 34.16 0.83 5.12
CA THR A 574 33.38 1.38 6.23
C THR A 574 32.94 2.83 6.00
N LEU A 575 33.82 3.70 5.50
CA LEU A 575 33.49 5.09 5.17
C LEU A 575 32.43 5.16 4.05
N PHE A 576 32.54 4.31 3.04
CA PHE A 576 31.59 4.25 1.92
C PHE A 576 30.17 3.89 2.40
N TYR A 577 30.02 2.83 3.20
CA TYR A 577 28.71 2.45 3.72
C TYR A 577 28.13 3.49 4.70
N VAL A 578 28.96 4.16 5.50
CA VAL A 578 28.50 5.26 6.35
C VAL A 578 27.96 6.42 5.51
N MET A 579 28.63 6.78 4.42
CA MET A 579 28.19 7.82 3.49
C MET A 579 26.82 7.49 2.87
N CYS A 580 26.64 6.26 2.35
CA CYS A 580 25.37 5.84 1.73
C CYS A 580 24.20 5.80 2.73
N LEU A 581 24.43 5.29 3.95
CA LEU A 581 23.39 5.20 4.97
C LEU A 581 22.96 6.59 5.47
N ASN A 582 23.90 7.53 5.62
CA ASN A 582 23.60 8.92 5.97
C ASN A 582 22.78 9.60 4.86
N SER A 583 23.14 9.37 3.59
CA SER A 583 22.37 9.87 2.45
C SER A 583 20.94 9.33 2.46
N SER A 584 20.76 8.03 2.67
CA SER A 584 19.44 7.41 2.74
C SER A 584 18.59 7.92 3.90
N GLU A 585 19.17 8.08 5.10
CA GLU A 585 18.45 8.62 6.27
C GLU A 585 17.90 10.02 6.00
N LYS A 586 18.77 10.92 5.50
CA LYS A 586 18.36 12.31 5.26
C LYS A 586 17.44 12.44 4.06
N LEU A 587 17.64 11.62 3.02
CA LEU A 587 16.73 11.57 1.87
C LEU A 587 15.32 11.14 2.31
N HIS A 588 15.21 10.06 3.08
CA HIS A 588 13.95 9.59 3.64
C HIS A 588 13.27 10.65 4.51
N ASN A 589 13.99 11.24 5.46
CA ASN A 589 13.42 12.21 6.40
C ASN A 589 12.99 13.50 5.70
N LYS A 590 13.75 13.98 4.70
CA LYS A 590 13.35 15.12 3.87
C LYS A 590 12.13 14.80 3.02
N ALA A 591 12.12 13.64 2.35
CA ALA A 591 10.99 13.23 1.51
C ALA A 591 9.70 13.07 2.34
N PHE A 592 9.78 12.46 3.53
CA PHE A 592 8.64 12.31 4.43
C PHE A 592 8.16 13.64 5.00
N SER A 593 9.09 14.50 5.43
CA SER A 593 8.74 15.84 5.91
C SER A 593 8.13 16.71 4.81
N ALA A 594 8.57 16.58 3.56
CA ALA A 594 7.96 17.27 2.42
C ALA A 594 6.56 16.73 2.15
N LEU A 595 6.39 15.41 2.07
CA LEU A 595 5.10 14.75 1.85
C LEU A 595 4.01 15.22 2.82
N ILE A 596 4.29 15.21 4.13
CA ILE A 596 3.31 15.61 5.15
C ILE A 596 2.95 17.10 5.05
N ARG A 597 3.90 17.94 4.62
CA ARG A 597 3.71 19.40 4.48
C ARG A 597 3.03 19.80 3.17
N THR A 598 2.92 18.90 2.19
CA THR A 598 2.25 19.15 0.91
C THR A 598 0.73 19.20 1.06
N GLY A 599 0.05 20.00 0.25
CA GLY A 599 -1.41 20.18 0.27
C GLY A 599 -2.22 18.93 -0.06
N MET A 600 -3.51 18.92 0.33
CA MET A 600 -4.42 17.78 0.12
C MET A 600 -4.61 17.40 -1.36
N LYS A 601 -4.42 18.36 -2.29
CA LYS A 601 -4.44 18.12 -3.74
C LYS A 601 -3.52 16.98 -4.17
N PHE A 602 -2.33 16.86 -3.56
CA PHE A 602 -1.40 15.79 -3.88
C PHE A 602 -1.91 14.40 -3.48
N PHE A 603 -2.53 14.30 -2.30
CA PHE A 603 -3.08 13.05 -1.76
C PHE A 603 -4.38 12.63 -2.45
N GLY A 604 -5.19 13.60 -2.92
CA GLY A 604 -6.34 13.31 -3.77
C GLY A 604 -5.95 12.82 -5.17
N ALA A 605 -4.84 13.32 -5.72
CA ALA A 605 -4.36 12.94 -7.06
C ALA A 605 -3.53 11.64 -7.08
N ASN A 606 -2.91 11.24 -5.97
CA ASN A 606 -2.06 10.07 -5.89
C ASN A 606 -2.61 9.03 -4.92
N SER A 607 -2.71 7.77 -5.36
CA SER A 607 -3.15 6.68 -4.48
C SER A 607 -2.19 6.44 -3.31
N SER A 608 -2.73 6.04 -2.17
CA SER A 608 -1.94 5.71 -0.98
C SER A 608 -0.92 4.59 -1.25
N GLY A 609 -1.28 3.60 -2.07
CA GLY A 609 -0.38 2.52 -2.49
C GLY A 609 0.83 3.01 -3.29
N ARG A 610 0.65 4.03 -4.15
CA ARG A 610 1.75 4.63 -4.91
C ARG A 610 2.74 5.33 -3.99
N ILE A 611 2.24 6.13 -3.03
CA ILE A 611 3.07 6.79 -2.02
C ILE A 611 3.79 5.73 -1.18
N LEU A 612 3.09 4.70 -0.73
CA LEU A 612 3.67 3.62 0.07
C LEU A 612 4.77 2.86 -0.66
N ASN A 613 4.64 2.62 -1.96
CA ASN A 613 5.66 1.95 -2.78
C ASN A 613 6.97 2.76 -2.84
N ARG A 614 6.88 4.10 -2.87
CA ARG A 614 8.04 5.01 -2.82
C ARG A 614 8.77 4.89 -1.48
N PHE A 615 8.05 4.85 -0.37
CA PHE A 615 8.66 4.74 0.96
C PHE A 615 9.02 3.31 1.36
N SER A 616 8.50 2.28 0.70
CA SER A 616 8.85 0.87 0.94
C SER A 616 9.92 0.39 -0.04
N LYS A 617 9.53 0.00 -1.26
CA LYS A 617 10.39 -0.65 -2.25
C LYS A 617 11.51 0.25 -2.78
N ASP A 618 11.21 1.52 -3.05
CA ASP A 618 12.24 2.43 -3.60
C ASP A 618 13.27 2.81 -2.54
N ILE A 619 12.85 3.00 -1.28
CA ILE A 619 13.77 3.18 -0.15
C ILE A 619 14.58 1.90 0.14
N ASP A 620 13.97 0.72 0.09
CA ASP A 620 14.68 -0.56 0.27
C ASP A 620 15.77 -0.76 -0.80
N ALA A 621 15.46 -0.41 -2.05
CA ALA A 621 16.44 -0.38 -3.14
C ALA A 621 17.61 0.58 -2.85
N ILE A 622 17.34 1.75 -2.28
CA ILE A 622 18.36 2.75 -1.92
C ILE A 622 19.20 2.30 -0.71
N ASP A 623 18.61 1.55 0.22
CA ASP A 623 19.25 1.08 1.45
C ASP A 623 20.14 -0.14 1.26
N ASP A 624 19.67 -1.14 0.51
CA ASP A 624 20.32 -2.45 0.46
C ASP A 624 20.98 -2.73 -0.89
N LEU A 625 20.31 -2.41 -2.01
CA LEU A 625 20.77 -2.80 -3.34
C LEU A 625 21.72 -1.76 -3.95
N LEU A 626 21.37 -0.48 -3.88
CA LEU A 626 22.18 0.61 -4.44
C LEU A 626 23.60 0.68 -3.85
N PRO A 627 23.82 0.58 -2.53
CA PRO A 627 25.17 0.68 -1.98
C PRO A 627 26.06 -0.49 -2.43
N LYS A 628 25.54 -1.72 -2.46
CA LYS A 628 26.31 -2.90 -2.91
C LYS A 628 26.69 -2.80 -4.38
N THR A 629 25.68 -2.47 -5.21
CA THR A 629 25.86 -2.32 -6.66
C THR A 629 26.80 -1.18 -7.01
N LEU A 630 26.78 -0.09 -6.24
CA LEU A 630 27.67 1.04 -6.40
C LEU A 630 29.10 0.74 -5.95
N ASP A 631 29.28 0.09 -4.80
CA ASP A 631 30.59 -0.34 -4.29
C ASP A 631 31.28 -1.26 -5.32
N ASP A 632 30.58 -2.29 -5.79
CA ASP A 632 31.07 -3.21 -6.80
C ASP A 632 31.48 -2.48 -8.09
N ALA A 633 30.62 -1.62 -8.63
CA ALA A 633 30.92 -0.88 -9.85
C ALA A 633 32.17 0.01 -9.70
N ILE A 634 32.30 0.74 -8.58
CA ILE A 634 33.44 1.63 -8.35
C ILE A 634 34.73 0.81 -8.17
N VAL A 635 34.70 -0.26 -7.37
CA VAL A 635 35.87 -1.12 -7.13
C VAL A 635 36.35 -1.74 -8.44
N ILE A 636 35.45 -2.24 -9.29
CA ILE A 636 35.83 -2.84 -10.57
C ILE A 636 36.42 -1.81 -11.53
N ILE A 637 35.83 -0.61 -11.62
CA ILE A 637 36.38 0.48 -12.44
C ILE A 637 37.79 0.83 -11.97
N MET A 638 38.03 0.87 -10.66
CA MET A 638 39.36 1.14 -10.10
C MET A 638 40.37 0.03 -10.39
N ILE A 639 39.97 -1.24 -10.26
CA ILE A 639 40.83 -2.39 -10.61
C ILE A 639 41.16 -2.36 -12.11
N ALA A 640 40.18 -2.09 -12.98
CA ALA A 640 40.41 -1.97 -14.42
C ALA A 640 41.39 -0.84 -14.76
N CYS A 641 41.26 0.33 -14.11
CA CYS A 641 42.23 1.41 -14.21
C CYS A 641 43.63 0.96 -13.74
N GLY A 642 43.73 0.21 -12.64
CA GLY A 642 44.97 -0.38 -12.15
C GLY A 642 45.66 -1.30 -13.16
N VAL A 643 44.90 -2.22 -13.76
CA VAL A 643 45.42 -3.15 -14.80
C VAL A 643 45.93 -2.39 -16.02
N ILE A 644 45.19 -1.37 -16.46
CA ILE A 644 45.60 -0.51 -17.57
C ILE A 644 46.91 0.21 -17.24
N VAL A 645 47.04 0.77 -16.04
CA VAL A 645 48.26 1.45 -15.59
C VAL A 645 49.46 0.48 -15.58
N ILE A 646 49.28 -0.74 -15.07
CA ILE A 646 50.33 -1.78 -15.06
C ILE A 646 50.75 -2.10 -16.50
N THR A 647 49.82 -2.37 -17.39
CA THR A 647 50.11 -2.74 -18.79
C THR A 647 50.81 -1.61 -19.54
N CYS A 648 50.37 -0.36 -19.35
CA CYS A 648 50.98 0.82 -19.95
C CYS A 648 52.38 1.12 -19.39
N SER A 649 52.64 0.80 -18.13
CA SER A 649 53.96 0.98 -17.52
C SER A 649 55.03 0.06 -18.14
N ILE A 650 54.62 -1.08 -18.69
CA ILE A 650 55.51 -2.08 -19.29
C ILE A 650 55.75 -1.76 -20.76
N ASN A 651 54.71 -1.45 -21.52
CA ASN A 651 54.85 -0.98 -22.89
C ASN A 651 53.75 0.04 -23.26
N PRO A 652 54.11 1.32 -23.50
CA PRO A 652 53.16 2.35 -23.92
C PRO A 652 52.44 2.06 -25.25
N ILE A 653 52.97 1.18 -26.12
CA ILE A 653 52.35 0.87 -27.41
C ILE A 653 50.97 0.21 -27.26
N PHE A 654 50.70 -0.43 -26.12
CA PHE A 654 49.41 -1.06 -25.83
C PHE A 654 48.28 -0.05 -25.56
N ILE A 655 48.58 1.25 -25.43
CA ILE A 655 47.57 2.32 -25.34
C ILE A 655 46.75 2.39 -26.64
N ALA A 656 47.38 2.21 -27.81
CA ALA A 656 46.69 2.30 -29.10
C ALA A 656 45.57 1.25 -29.27
N PRO A 657 45.81 -0.07 -29.10
CA PRO A 657 44.74 -1.07 -29.16
C PRO A 657 43.72 -0.91 -28.03
N LEU A 658 44.14 -0.45 -26.85
CA LEU A 658 43.24 -0.16 -25.74
C LEU A 658 42.21 0.91 -26.09
N ILE A 659 42.62 2.02 -26.73
CA ILE A 659 41.70 3.10 -27.14
C ILE A 659 40.67 2.60 -28.16
N ILE A 660 41.10 1.78 -29.13
CA ILE A 660 40.22 1.22 -30.16
C ILE A 660 39.16 0.31 -29.52
N ILE A 661 39.58 -0.58 -28.62
CA ILE A 661 38.67 -1.48 -27.91
C ILE A 661 37.76 -0.71 -26.96
N ALA A 662 38.29 0.25 -26.21
CA ALA A 662 37.50 1.11 -25.32
C ALA A 662 36.41 1.88 -26.07
N TYR A 663 36.72 2.37 -27.28
CA TYR A 663 35.73 3.01 -28.15
C TYR A 663 34.62 2.04 -28.59
N GLY A 664 34.99 0.82 -29.00
CA GLY A 664 34.03 -0.23 -29.35
C GLY A 664 33.14 -0.63 -28.17
N LEU A 665 33.74 -0.84 -26.99
CA LEU A 665 33.05 -1.16 -25.73
C LEU A 665 32.10 -0.04 -25.29
N TYR A 666 32.51 1.22 -25.45
CA TYR A 666 31.66 2.37 -25.15
C TYR A 666 30.39 2.39 -26.02
N TRP A 667 30.53 2.17 -27.33
CA TRP A 667 29.38 2.10 -28.24
C TRP A 667 28.46 0.92 -27.93
N LEU A 668 29.02 -0.25 -27.67
CA LEU A 668 28.26 -1.45 -27.31
C LEU A 668 27.49 -1.22 -26.00
N THR A 669 28.15 -0.66 -24.99
CA THR A 669 27.54 -0.32 -23.70
C THR A 669 26.40 0.69 -23.86
N LYS A 670 26.59 1.70 -24.71
CA LYS A 670 25.56 2.71 -25.00
C LYS A 670 24.31 2.10 -25.65
N ILE A 671 24.48 1.15 -26.56
CA ILE A 671 23.37 0.41 -27.18
C ILE A 671 22.66 -0.46 -26.13
N TYR A 672 23.42 -1.24 -25.37
CA TYR A 672 22.88 -2.11 -24.31
C TYR A 672 22.07 -1.33 -23.28
N MET A 673 22.60 -0.21 -22.79
CA MET A 673 21.92 0.61 -21.77
C MET A 673 20.57 1.13 -22.24
N ARG A 674 20.43 1.52 -23.52
CA ARG A 674 19.15 1.95 -24.10
C ARG A 674 18.14 0.81 -24.16
N THR A 675 18.56 -0.36 -24.64
CA THR A 675 17.70 -1.54 -24.76
C THR A 675 17.31 -2.09 -23.39
N SER A 676 18.29 -2.33 -22.52
CA SER A 676 18.10 -2.85 -21.15
C SER A 676 17.14 -1.99 -20.35
N LYS A 677 17.25 -0.64 -20.43
CA LYS A 677 16.32 0.28 -19.74
C LYS A 677 14.87 0.07 -20.20
N ASN A 678 14.64 -0.02 -21.51
CA ASN A 678 13.30 -0.18 -22.08
C ASN A 678 12.69 -1.55 -21.75
N VAL A 679 13.48 -2.62 -21.85
CA VAL A 679 13.04 -3.99 -21.49
C VAL A 679 12.77 -4.10 -20.00
N LYS A 680 13.61 -3.51 -19.15
CA LYS A 680 13.41 -3.50 -17.69
C LYS A 680 12.16 -2.71 -17.29
N ARG A 681 11.86 -1.62 -18.01
CA ARG A 681 10.60 -0.88 -17.86
C ARG A 681 9.40 -1.73 -18.26
N LEU A 682 9.48 -2.44 -19.39
CA LEU A 682 8.42 -3.34 -19.83
C LEU A 682 8.15 -4.44 -18.78
N GLU A 683 9.20 -5.06 -18.22
CA GLU A 683 9.06 -6.02 -17.13
C GLU A 683 8.34 -5.41 -15.91
N GLY A 684 8.71 -4.18 -15.54
CA GLY A 684 8.04 -3.45 -14.46
C GLY A 684 6.54 -3.23 -14.69
N ILE A 685 6.15 -2.87 -15.91
CA ILE A 685 4.74 -2.67 -16.30
C ILE A 685 3.99 -4.00 -16.27
N MET A 686 4.54 -5.06 -16.87
CA MET A 686 3.89 -6.38 -16.93
C MET A 686 3.80 -7.07 -15.56
N ARG A 687 4.64 -6.69 -14.60
CA ARG A 687 4.61 -7.23 -13.23
C ARG A 687 3.42 -6.74 -12.40
N SER A 688 2.94 -5.52 -12.63
CA SER A 688 1.89 -4.91 -11.78
C SER A 688 0.54 -5.66 -11.87
N PRO A 689 0.03 -5.99 -13.08
CA PRO A 689 -1.24 -6.71 -13.23
C PRO A 689 -1.31 -8.03 -12.47
N VAL A 690 -0.19 -8.77 -12.39
CA VAL A 690 -0.11 -10.05 -11.65
C VAL A 690 -0.48 -9.87 -10.17
N PHE A 691 0.08 -8.84 -9.52
CA PHE A 691 -0.23 -8.55 -8.11
C PHE A 691 -1.63 -7.96 -7.92
N THR A 692 -2.03 -7.06 -8.81
CA THR A 692 -3.38 -6.47 -8.79
C THR A 692 -4.44 -7.57 -8.89
N HIS A 693 -4.30 -8.48 -9.86
CA HIS A 693 -5.22 -9.58 -10.07
C HIS A 693 -5.27 -10.53 -8.87
N LEU A 694 -4.10 -10.87 -8.28
CA LEU A 694 -4.03 -11.68 -7.07
C LEU A 694 -4.77 -11.01 -5.89
N ASN A 695 -4.56 -9.72 -5.67
CA ASN A 695 -5.23 -8.98 -4.59
C ASN A 695 -6.75 -8.89 -4.79
N VAL A 696 -7.20 -8.61 -6.02
CA VAL A 696 -8.63 -8.58 -6.37
C VAL A 696 -9.27 -9.96 -6.17
N THR A 697 -8.58 -11.03 -6.55
CA THR A 697 -9.03 -12.42 -6.34
C THR A 697 -9.19 -12.76 -4.87
N MET A 698 -8.22 -12.38 -4.03
CA MET A 698 -8.27 -12.63 -2.58
C MET A 698 -9.43 -11.90 -1.89
N ASN A 699 -9.70 -10.65 -2.29
CA ASN A 699 -10.80 -9.87 -1.71
C ASN A 699 -12.19 -10.36 -2.20
N GLY A 700 -12.27 -10.98 -3.38
CA GLY A 700 -13.52 -11.45 -3.99
C GLY A 700 -13.74 -12.96 -3.92
N LEU A 701 -13.00 -13.67 -3.07
CA LEU A 701 -12.92 -15.14 -3.11
C LEU A 701 -14.28 -15.81 -2.96
N MET A 702 -15.10 -15.35 -2.01
CA MET A 702 -16.46 -15.87 -1.79
C MET A 702 -17.33 -15.69 -3.04
N THR A 703 -17.28 -14.52 -3.67
CA THR A 703 -18.04 -14.22 -4.89
C THR A 703 -17.59 -15.09 -6.06
N ILE A 704 -16.27 -15.25 -6.27
CA ILE A 704 -15.72 -16.09 -7.35
C ILE A 704 -16.13 -17.55 -7.19
N ARG A 705 -16.13 -18.07 -5.95
CA ARG A 705 -16.52 -19.44 -5.63
C ARG A 705 -18.03 -19.68 -5.73
N ALA A 706 -18.84 -18.77 -5.18
CA ALA A 706 -20.29 -18.79 -5.36
C ALA A 706 -20.66 -18.79 -6.86
N PHE A 707 -19.87 -18.09 -7.65
CA PHE A 707 -20.00 -18.01 -9.10
C PHE A 707 -19.32 -19.12 -9.90
N GLY A 708 -18.66 -20.10 -9.28
CA GLY A 708 -17.99 -21.17 -10.03
C GLY A 708 -17.03 -20.66 -11.14
N ALA A 709 -16.49 -19.45 -10.99
CA ALA A 709 -15.71 -18.76 -12.02
C ALA A 709 -14.20 -18.91 -11.82
N GLN A 710 -13.76 -19.91 -11.05
CA GLN A 710 -12.36 -20.10 -10.67
C GLN A 710 -11.47 -20.31 -11.90
N ASP A 711 -11.91 -21.08 -12.89
CA ASP A 711 -11.11 -21.40 -14.06
C ASP A 711 -10.92 -20.20 -15.00
N LEU A 712 -11.92 -19.32 -15.10
CA LEU A 712 -11.80 -18.05 -15.82
C LEU A 712 -10.71 -17.17 -15.18
N VAL A 713 -10.76 -17.03 -13.86
CA VAL A 713 -9.79 -16.22 -13.08
C VAL A 713 -8.39 -16.83 -13.14
N LYS A 714 -8.25 -18.16 -13.13
CA LYS A 714 -6.95 -18.85 -13.32
C LYS A 714 -6.36 -18.54 -14.70
N LEU A 715 -7.15 -18.68 -15.76
CA LEU A 715 -6.69 -18.43 -17.13
C LEU A 715 -6.27 -16.97 -17.34
N GLU A 716 -6.99 -16.03 -16.71
CA GLU A 716 -6.61 -14.61 -16.74
C GLU A 716 -5.30 -14.35 -15.97
N PHE A 717 -5.10 -14.99 -14.81
CA PHE A 717 -3.85 -14.94 -14.07
C PHE A 717 -2.67 -15.47 -14.88
N ASP A 718 -2.83 -16.63 -15.52
CA ASP A 718 -1.80 -17.25 -16.36
C ASP A 718 -1.39 -16.33 -17.52
N ARG A 719 -2.37 -15.65 -18.15
CA ARG A 719 -2.09 -14.65 -19.21
C ARG A 719 -1.22 -13.50 -18.71
N PHE A 720 -1.48 -12.97 -17.51
CA PHE A 720 -0.65 -11.92 -16.92
C PHE A 720 0.75 -12.44 -16.57
N GLN A 721 0.85 -13.66 -16.06
CA GLN A 721 2.11 -14.31 -15.71
C GLN A 721 2.98 -14.59 -16.95
N ASP A 722 2.40 -15.02 -18.07
CA ASP A 722 3.10 -15.21 -19.34
C ASP A 722 3.67 -13.89 -19.89
N GLY A 723 2.87 -12.82 -19.79
CA GLY A 723 3.30 -11.46 -20.14
C GLY A 723 4.49 -10.97 -19.31
N HIS A 724 4.50 -11.26 -18.00
CA HIS A 724 5.66 -10.95 -17.13
C HIS A 724 6.87 -11.83 -17.46
N THR A 725 6.67 -13.14 -17.61
CA THR A 725 7.74 -14.12 -17.84
C THR A 725 8.46 -13.86 -19.15
N SER A 726 7.74 -13.55 -20.22
CA SER A 726 8.32 -13.20 -21.52
C SER A 726 9.18 -11.93 -21.47
N ALA A 727 8.72 -10.87 -20.79
CA ALA A 727 9.49 -9.64 -20.61
C ALA A 727 10.76 -9.87 -19.75
N TRP A 728 10.65 -10.66 -18.68
CA TRP A 728 11.78 -11.00 -17.82
C TRP A 728 12.83 -11.87 -18.55
N TYR A 729 12.37 -12.85 -19.33
CA TYR A 729 13.25 -13.67 -20.15
C TYR A 729 14.02 -12.83 -21.18
N MET A 730 13.34 -11.89 -21.85
CA MET A 730 13.97 -10.97 -22.79
C MET A 730 15.09 -10.14 -22.11
N PHE A 731 14.89 -9.73 -20.85
CA PHE A 731 15.92 -9.02 -20.08
C PHE A 731 17.17 -9.89 -19.82
N ILE A 732 16.97 -11.13 -19.35
CA ILE A 732 18.07 -12.08 -19.08
C ILE A 732 18.83 -12.39 -20.36
N ALA A 733 18.12 -12.73 -21.44
CA ALA A 733 18.74 -13.05 -22.73
C ALA A 733 19.58 -11.89 -23.28
N THR A 734 19.05 -10.65 -23.20
CA THR A 734 19.79 -9.44 -23.62
C THR A 734 21.06 -9.22 -22.79
N SER A 735 20.98 -9.40 -21.47
CA SER A 735 22.14 -9.25 -20.57
C SER A 735 23.22 -10.31 -20.81
N ASN A 736 22.82 -11.54 -21.11
CA ASN A 736 23.72 -12.64 -21.44
C ASN A 736 24.41 -12.43 -22.80
N ALA A 737 23.67 -12.07 -23.85
CA ALA A 737 24.22 -11.77 -25.15
C ALA A 737 25.23 -10.60 -25.11
N PHE A 738 24.92 -9.55 -24.34
CA PHE A 738 25.84 -8.43 -24.14
C PHE A 738 27.10 -8.84 -23.38
N GLY A 739 26.96 -9.64 -22.32
CA GLY A 739 28.12 -10.15 -21.58
C GLY A 739 29.06 -10.97 -22.46
N PHE A 740 28.51 -11.86 -23.30
CA PHE A 740 29.31 -12.62 -24.25
C PHE A 740 30.05 -11.72 -25.25
N ALA A 741 29.39 -10.68 -25.77
CA ALA A 741 30.03 -9.73 -26.67
C ALA A 741 31.20 -8.97 -25.99
N LEU A 742 31.06 -8.57 -24.71
CA LEU A 742 32.16 -7.96 -23.95
C LEU A 742 33.36 -8.89 -23.78
N ASP A 743 33.11 -10.17 -23.52
CA ASP A 743 34.17 -11.18 -23.34
C ASP A 743 34.97 -11.37 -24.63
N VAL A 744 34.33 -11.31 -25.80
CA VAL A 744 35.01 -11.36 -27.11
C VAL A 744 35.99 -10.19 -27.28
N PHE A 745 35.60 -8.97 -26.90
CA PHE A 745 36.50 -7.81 -26.96
C PHE A 745 37.68 -7.94 -25.98
N CYS A 746 37.42 -8.42 -24.76
CA CYS A 746 38.47 -8.66 -23.76
C CYS A 746 39.44 -9.77 -24.20
N PHE A 747 38.92 -10.82 -24.84
CA PHE A 747 39.72 -11.88 -25.43
C PHE A 747 40.64 -11.33 -26.54
N ILE A 748 40.12 -10.50 -27.44
CA ILE A 748 40.92 -9.82 -28.48
C ILE A 748 42.01 -8.95 -27.84
N PHE A 749 41.70 -8.19 -26.78
CA PHE A 749 42.69 -7.39 -26.06
C PHE A 749 43.80 -8.27 -25.46
N THR A 750 43.42 -9.36 -24.80
CA THR A 750 44.36 -10.33 -24.21
C THR A 750 45.26 -10.94 -25.28
N ALA A 751 44.71 -11.30 -26.45
CA ALA A 751 45.49 -11.81 -27.58
C ALA A 751 46.51 -10.77 -28.09
N ILE A 752 46.10 -9.50 -28.24
CA ILE A 752 47.00 -8.43 -28.71
C ILE A 752 48.16 -8.21 -27.72
N VAL A 753 47.88 -8.17 -26.42
CA VAL A 753 48.93 -7.97 -25.39
C VAL A 753 49.87 -9.17 -25.33
N THR A 754 49.35 -10.40 -25.34
CA THR A 754 50.15 -11.63 -25.28
C THR A 754 51.05 -11.79 -26.51
N PHE A 755 50.51 -11.69 -27.72
CA PHE A 755 51.31 -11.79 -28.95
C PHE A 755 52.26 -10.59 -29.12
N GLY A 756 51.84 -9.38 -28.72
CA GLY A 756 52.67 -8.19 -28.76
C GLY A 756 53.92 -8.30 -27.85
N LEU A 757 53.75 -8.86 -26.65
CA LEU A 757 54.87 -9.14 -25.75
C LEU A 757 55.77 -10.29 -26.21
N LEU A 758 55.22 -11.26 -26.95
CA LEU A 758 55.99 -12.39 -27.50
C LEU A 758 56.86 -11.96 -28.69
N ILE A 759 56.36 -11.07 -29.54
CA ILE A 759 57.10 -10.55 -30.70
C ILE A 759 58.22 -9.59 -30.28
N ALA A 760 57.98 -8.79 -29.24
CA ALA A 760 58.93 -7.79 -28.79
C ALA A 760 60.03 -8.42 -27.94
N SER A 761 61.28 -8.33 -28.41
CA SER A 761 62.45 -8.85 -27.69
C SER A 761 62.93 -7.86 -26.61
N GLY A 762 63.35 -8.38 -25.45
CA GLY A 762 63.97 -7.57 -24.39
C GLY A 762 63.18 -7.44 -23.07
N TYR A 763 62.02 -8.09 -22.93
CA TYR A 763 61.26 -8.08 -21.68
C TYR A 763 61.69 -9.20 -20.72
N SER A 764 61.74 -8.89 -19.42
CA SER A 764 61.96 -9.90 -18.39
C SER A 764 60.73 -10.80 -18.23
N GLY A 765 60.94 -12.08 -17.86
CA GLY A 765 59.84 -13.01 -17.56
C GLY A 765 58.86 -12.48 -16.51
N ALA A 766 59.35 -11.66 -15.56
CA ALA A 766 58.55 -10.98 -14.55
C ALA A 766 57.55 -9.96 -15.13
N GLN A 767 58.00 -9.15 -16.09
CA GLN A 767 57.15 -8.15 -16.76
C GLN A 767 56.11 -8.81 -17.67
N VAL A 768 56.50 -9.89 -18.37
CA VAL A 768 55.58 -10.65 -19.23
C VAL A 768 54.51 -11.33 -18.38
N GLY A 769 54.90 -12.04 -17.32
CA GLY A 769 53.97 -12.70 -16.39
C GLY A 769 52.99 -11.73 -15.73
N LEU A 770 53.47 -10.55 -15.31
CA LEU A 770 52.63 -9.51 -14.69
C LEU A 770 51.57 -8.99 -15.67
N SER A 771 51.95 -8.70 -16.91
CA SER A 771 51.03 -8.18 -17.93
C SER A 771 49.93 -9.19 -18.27
N ILE A 772 50.33 -10.44 -18.53
CA ILE A 772 49.38 -11.49 -18.95
C ILE A 772 48.39 -11.78 -17.82
N THR A 773 48.87 -11.96 -16.59
CA THR A 773 48.01 -12.28 -15.44
C THR A 773 47.05 -11.13 -15.12
N SER A 774 47.50 -9.88 -15.28
CA SER A 774 46.66 -8.69 -15.06
C SER A 774 45.56 -8.56 -16.12
N VAL A 775 45.88 -8.79 -17.39
CA VAL A 775 44.90 -8.69 -18.50
C VAL A 775 43.89 -9.84 -18.47
N ILE A 776 44.31 -11.06 -18.10
CA ILE A 776 43.38 -12.19 -17.90
C ILE A 776 42.37 -11.86 -16.80
N SER A 777 42.84 -11.30 -15.68
CA SER A 777 41.98 -10.91 -14.55
C SER A 777 40.96 -9.82 -14.96
N MET A 778 41.31 -8.95 -15.91
CA MET A 778 40.41 -7.91 -16.41
C MET A 778 39.23 -8.47 -17.22
N THR A 779 39.39 -9.62 -17.87
CA THR A 779 38.37 -10.18 -18.79
C THR A 779 37.04 -10.45 -18.07
N SER A 780 37.07 -11.15 -16.93
CA SER A 780 35.86 -11.44 -16.14
C SER A 780 35.34 -10.21 -15.40
N LEU A 781 36.24 -9.39 -14.86
CA LEU A 781 35.89 -8.22 -14.07
C LEU A 781 35.20 -7.14 -14.91
N LEU A 782 35.64 -6.90 -16.14
CA LEU A 782 35.05 -5.86 -16.99
C LEU A 782 33.61 -6.19 -17.36
N GLN A 783 33.32 -7.45 -17.70
CA GLN A 783 31.95 -7.91 -18.00
C GLN A 783 31.03 -7.68 -16.80
N TRP A 784 31.45 -8.10 -15.61
CA TRP A 784 30.73 -7.90 -14.36
C TRP A 784 30.55 -6.40 -14.06
N GLY A 785 31.59 -5.59 -14.22
CA GLY A 785 31.58 -4.14 -13.95
C GLY A 785 30.61 -3.36 -14.82
N VAL A 786 30.51 -3.70 -16.10
CA VAL A 786 29.56 -3.02 -17.01
C VAL A 786 28.12 -3.41 -16.70
N ARG A 787 27.84 -4.69 -16.40
CA ARG A 787 26.53 -5.13 -15.91
C ARG A 787 26.15 -4.43 -14.61
N GLN A 788 27.12 -4.30 -13.71
CA GLN A 788 26.93 -3.69 -12.42
C GLN A 788 26.69 -2.18 -12.50
N SER A 789 27.38 -1.51 -13.44
CA SER A 789 27.14 -0.10 -13.77
C SER A 789 25.74 0.13 -14.36
N ALA A 790 25.24 -0.81 -15.19
CA ALA A 790 23.87 -0.79 -15.68
C ALA A 790 22.85 -0.91 -14.54
N GLU A 791 23.13 -1.79 -13.58
CA GLU A 791 22.27 -1.95 -12.42
C GLU A 791 22.30 -0.72 -11.49
N VAL A 792 23.44 -0.05 -11.31
CA VAL A 792 23.50 1.23 -10.58
C VAL A 792 22.58 2.27 -11.21
N VAL A 793 22.57 2.37 -12.54
CA VAL A 793 21.66 3.29 -13.26
C VAL A 793 20.20 2.89 -13.03
N ASN A 794 19.87 1.60 -13.06
CA ASN A 794 18.53 1.10 -12.76
C ASN A 794 18.10 1.47 -11.34
N GLN A 795 18.97 1.28 -10.34
CA GLN A 795 18.67 1.61 -8.94
C GLN A 795 18.62 3.12 -8.68
N MET A 796 19.36 3.92 -9.44
CA MET A 796 19.31 5.39 -9.35
C MET A 796 17.94 5.95 -9.75
N MET A 797 17.15 5.23 -10.56
CA MET A 797 15.76 5.61 -10.84
C MET A 797 14.89 5.61 -9.58
N SER A 798 15.19 4.77 -8.58
CA SER A 798 14.51 4.80 -7.28
C SER A 798 14.89 6.06 -6.50
N VAL A 799 16.15 6.48 -6.56
CA VAL A 799 16.61 7.74 -5.96
C VAL A 799 15.94 8.94 -6.60
N GLU A 800 15.86 8.99 -7.94
CA GLU A 800 15.19 10.08 -8.66
C GLU A 800 13.73 10.24 -8.22
N ARG A 801 12.98 9.12 -8.14
CA ARG A 801 11.58 9.11 -7.70
C ARG A 801 11.39 9.56 -6.26
N VAL A 802 12.33 9.25 -5.35
CA VAL A 802 12.28 9.74 -3.96
C VAL A 802 12.71 11.21 -3.87
N LEU A 803 13.66 11.65 -4.69
CA LEU A 803 14.08 13.05 -4.77
C LEU A 803 12.93 13.95 -5.25
N GLU A 804 12.10 13.50 -6.17
CA GLU A 804 10.89 14.24 -6.57
C GLU A 804 9.98 14.56 -5.37
N TYR A 805 9.88 13.66 -4.40
CA TYR A 805 9.10 13.89 -3.17
C TYR A 805 9.73 14.97 -2.28
N THR A 806 11.05 15.14 -2.32
CA THR A 806 11.73 16.22 -1.57
C THR A 806 11.47 17.61 -2.16
N LEU A 807 11.05 17.67 -3.42
CA LEU A 807 10.75 18.90 -4.16
C LEU A 807 9.26 19.26 -4.13
N LEU A 808 8.43 18.48 -3.44
CA LEU A 808 7.00 18.79 -3.30
C LEU A 808 6.83 20.15 -2.63
N THR A 809 5.89 20.93 -3.18
CA THR A 809 5.60 22.25 -2.66
C THR A 809 4.87 22.15 -1.31
N PRO A 810 5.36 22.84 -0.26
CA PRO A 810 4.66 22.90 1.02
C PRO A 810 3.39 23.76 0.92
N GLU A 811 2.44 23.57 1.84
CA GLU A 811 1.27 24.45 1.99
C GLU A 811 1.69 25.90 2.30
N GLU A 812 0.93 26.86 1.75
CA GLU A 812 1.14 28.28 1.98
C GLU A 812 0.94 28.63 3.46
N ASN A 813 1.77 29.52 4.02
CA ASN A 813 1.75 29.97 5.43
C ASN A 813 2.08 28.90 6.50
N LEU A 814 2.80 27.84 6.14
CA LEU A 814 3.52 27.02 7.13
C LEU A 814 4.73 27.80 7.69
N LEU A 815 4.90 27.81 9.02
CA LEU A 815 6.10 28.36 9.67
C LEU A 815 7.32 27.54 9.22
N ASN A 816 8.11 28.08 8.29
CA ASN A 816 9.38 27.49 7.88
C ASN A 816 10.44 27.88 8.91
N SER A 817 10.90 26.91 9.71
CA SER A 817 12.04 27.10 10.63
C SER A 817 13.36 27.44 9.92
N ASP A 818 13.46 27.15 8.62
CA ASP A 818 14.74 27.16 7.90
C ASP A 818 14.87 28.32 6.90
N SER A 819 13.85 29.17 6.76
CA SER A 819 13.87 30.27 5.79
C SER A 819 13.20 31.53 6.34
N GLU A 820 13.72 32.05 7.45
CA GLU A 820 13.26 33.30 8.06
C GLU A 820 13.69 34.59 7.33
N GLN A 821 14.37 34.54 6.17
CA GLN A 821 14.95 35.79 5.62
C GLN A 821 14.75 36.12 4.15
N LYS A 822 14.07 35.32 3.33
CA LYS A 822 13.91 35.66 1.89
C LYS A 822 12.57 35.27 1.31
N SER A 823 11.52 36.03 1.63
CA SER A 823 10.36 36.21 0.75
C SER A 823 9.49 37.37 1.26
N ASN A 824 9.53 38.50 0.53
CA ASN A 824 8.69 39.68 0.71
C ASN A 824 7.22 39.43 0.32
N ASN A 825 6.47 38.57 1.01
CA ASN A 825 5.02 38.49 0.80
C ASN A 825 4.27 38.22 2.12
N LYS A 826 3.46 39.22 2.53
CA LYS A 826 2.52 39.26 3.67
C LYS A 826 3.10 38.77 5.00
N SER A 827 3.44 39.72 5.87
CA SER A 827 3.81 39.50 7.27
C SER A 827 2.81 38.56 7.96
N ILE A 828 3.26 37.35 8.31
CA ILE A 828 2.50 36.43 9.17
C ILE A 828 2.29 37.15 10.50
N VAL A 829 1.03 37.33 10.91
CA VAL A 829 0.70 37.99 12.18
C VAL A 829 0.91 36.98 13.30
N SER A 830 1.80 37.29 14.26
CA SER A 830 1.91 36.52 15.49
C SER A 830 0.64 36.72 16.32
N VAL A 831 -0.17 35.69 16.43
CA VAL A 831 -1.45 35.77 17.15
C VAL A 831 -1.22 35.62 18.66
N ALA A 832 -1.92 36.39 19.48
CA ALA A 832 -1.87 36.27 20.94
C ALA A 832 -2.24 34.84 21.39
N ASN A 833 -1.65 34.36 22.49
CA ASN A 833 -1.90 33.02 23.02
C ASN A 833 -3.39 32.76 23.37
N GLU A 834 -4.15 33.80 23.68
CA GLU A 834 -5.57 33.71 24.07
C GLU A 834 -6.58 33.68 22.92
N TRP A 835 -6.14 33.86 21.67
CA TRP A 835 -7.05 33.78 20.51
C TRP A 835 -7.47 32.31 20.23
N PRO A 836 -8.64 32.04 19.64
CA PRO A 836 -9.82 32.90 19.61
C PRO A 836 -10.41 33.07 21.01
N LYS A 837 -10.84 34.30 21.34
CA LYS A 837 -11.44 34.65 22.63
C LYS A 837 -12.93 34.29 22.65
N ASP A 838 -13.64 34.70 21.60
CA ASP A 838 -15.10 34.61 21.52
C ASP A 838 -15.54 33.52 20.52
N GLY A 839 -14.74 33.24 19.49
CA GLY A 839 -15.05 32.19 18.52
C GLY A 839 -16.09 32.60 17.48
N CYS A 840 -16.08 33.88 17.08
CA CYS A 840 -16.89 34.40 15.99
C CYS A 840 -16.26 34.00 14.65
N VAL A 841 -17.04 33.42 13.72
CA VAL A 841 -16.55 32.97 12.41
C VAL A 841 -17.33 33.67 11.29
N ALA A 842 -16.63 34.37 10.40
CA ALA A 842 -17.23 35.10 9.29
C ALA A 842 -16.66 34.64 7.94
N PHE A 843 -17.55 34.21 7.03
CA PHE A 843 -17.24 33.89 5.64
C PHE A 843 -17.61 35.09 4.76
N LYS A 844 -16.65 35.61 3.99
CA LYS A 844 -16.85 36.75 3.07
C LYS A 844 -16.45 36.37 1.64
N ASN A 845 -17.45 36.24 0.78
CA ASN A 845 -17.37 35.90 -0.64
C ASN A 845 -16.47 34.70 -0.92
N VAL A 846 -16.63 33.63 -0.14
CA VAL A 846 -15.74 32.47 -0.22
C VAL A 846 -16.09 31.61 -1.45
N VAL A 847 -15.09 31.36 -2.27
CA VAL A 847 -15.14 30.45 -3.43
C VAL A 847 -14.04 29.40 -3.26
N LEU A 848 -14.40 28.12 -3.44
CA LEU A 848 -13.45 27.01 -3.30
C LEU A 848 -13.38 26.20 -4.59
N LYS A 849 -12.16 25.95 -5.06
CA LYS A 849 -11.83 25.11 -6.21
C LYS A 849 -10.79 24.07 -5.79
N TYR A 850 -10.99 22.80 -6.12
CA TYR A 850 -10.01 21.74 -5.81
C TYR A 850 -8.82 21.72 -6.77
N SER A 851 -9.02 22.18 -8.01
CA SER A 851 -7.97 22.47 -8.98
C SER A 851 -8.29 23.77 -9.72
N ASP A 852 -7.25 24.46 -10.19
CA ASP A 852 -7.39 25.75 -10.87
C ASP A 852 -8.25 25.62 -12.15
N ASP A 853 -8.17 24.46 -12.80
CA ASP A 853 -8.94 24.12 -14.01
C ASP A 853 -10.34 23.53 -13.73
N ALA A 854 -10.66 23.22 -12.46
CA ALA A 854 -11.97 22.63 -12.11
C ALA A 854 -13.03 23.70 -11.82
N PRO A 855 -14.33 23.38 -12.04
CA PRO A 855 -15.41 24.27 -11.66
C PRO A 855 -15.43 24.51 -10.13
N PRO A 856 -15.84 25.70 -9.68
CA PRO A 856 -15.93 26.01 -8.26
C PRO A 856 -16.99 25.14 -7.58
N VAL A 857 -16.60 24.48 -6.49
CA VAL A 857 -17.49 23.63 -5.68
C VAL A 857 -18.24 24.46 -4.66
N LEU A 858 -17.61 25.47 -4.06
CA LEU A 858 -18.30 26.49 -3.27
C LEU A 858 -18.35 27.79 -4.04
N LYS A 859 -19.52 28.43 -4.08
CA LYS A 859 -19.78 29.59 -4.92
C LYS A 859 -20.35 30.72 -4.07
N ASN A 860 -19.52 31.72 -3.82
CA ASN A 860 -19.88 32.99 -3.18
C ASN A 860 -20.59 32.86 -1.82
N ILE A 861 -19.99 32.09 -0.91
CA ILE A 861 -20.56 31.83 0.42
C ILE A 861 -20.33 33.02 1.35
N ASN A 862 -21.40 33.52 1.99
CA ASN A 862 -21.42 34.73 2.82
C ASN A 862 -22.29 34.58 4.08
N PHE A 863 -21.70 34.30 5.25
CA PHE A 863 -22.43 34.24 6.52
C PHE A 863 -21.54 34.57 7.72
N VAL A 864 -22.17 34.88 8.85
CA VAL A 864 -21.49 35.13 10.13
C VAL A 864 -22.13 34.29 11.22
N ILE A 865 -21.29 33.50 11.91
CA ILE A 865 -21.65 32.72 13.09
C ILE A 865 -21.23 33.51 14.33
N LYS A 866 -22.18 33.81 15.21
CA LYS A 866 -21.92 34.55 16.44
C LYS A 866 -21.23 33.65 17.49
N PRO A 867 -20.51 34.25 18.45
CA PRO A 867 -19.94 33.52 19.58
C PRO A 867 -20.96 32.62 20.29
N ARG A 868 -20.59 31.37 20.59
CA ARG A 868 -21.41 30.38 21.31
C ARG A 868 -22.69 29.94 20.58
N GLU A 869 -22.80 30.25 19.30
CA GLU A 869 -23.93 29.83 18.48
C GLU A 869 -23.71 28.38 17.99
N LYS A 870 -24.75 27.55 18.07
CA LYS A 870 -24.78 26.18 17.52
C LYS A 870 -25.41 26.22 16.14
N VAL A 871 -24.66 25.87 15.11
CA VAL A 871 -25.10 25.95 13.72
C VAL A 871 -25.11 24.55 13.08
N GLY A 872 -26.28 24.11 12.64
CA GLY A 872 -26.45 22.91 11.83
C GLY A 872 -26.17 23.19 10.35
N ILE A 873 -25.57 22.25 9.63
CA ILE A 873 -25.33 22.34 8.19
C ILE A 873 -25.96 21.13 7.51
N VAL A 874 -26.88 21.38 6.58
CA VAL A 874 -27.64 20.36 5.84
C VAL A 874 -27.57 20.56 4.34
N GLY A 875 -27.88 19.51 3.60
CA GLY A 875 -27.92 19.50 2.15
C GLY A 875 -27.75 18.09 1.62
N ARG A 876 -28.07 17.85 0.35
CA ARG A 876 -27.88 16.54 -0.30
C ARG A 876 -26.40 16.14 -0.35
N THR A 877 -26.12 14.87 -0.58
CA THR A 877 -24.75 14.39 -0.83
C THR A 877 -24.18 15.12 -2.05
N GLY A 878 -22.95 15.61 -1.95
CA GLY A 878 -22.32 16.42 -3.01
C GLY A 878 -22.67 17.92 -3.00
N ALA A 879 -23.54 18.41 -2.10
CA ALA A 879 -23.93 19.82 -2.04
C ALA A 879 -22.80 20.80 -1.59
N GLY A 880 -21.64 20.28 -1.16
CA GLY A 880 -20.49 21.08 -0.71
C GLY A 880 -20.29 21.16 0.81
N LYS A 881 -20.98 20.34 1.61
CA LYS A 881 -20.89 20.36 3.09
C LYS A 881 -19.46 20.12 3.61
N SER A 882 -18.81 19.02 3.21
CA SER A 882 -17.42 18.71 3.60
C SER A 882 -16.40 19.68 2.97
N SER A 883 -16.74 20.28 1.82
CA SER A 883 -15.94 21.36 1.22
C SER A 883 -15.92 22.61 2.09
N LEU A 884 -16.99 22.90 2.84
CA LEU A 884 -17.04 24.03 3.77
C LEU A 884 -16.09 23.82 4.96
N ILE A 885 -16.02 22.61 5.52
CA ILE A 885 -15.03 22.25 6.53
C ILE A 885 -13.61 22.36 5.95
N SER A 886 -13.40 21.88 4.74
CA SER A 886 -12.10 21.96 4.06
C SER A 886 -11.65 23.41 3.85
N ALA A 887 -12.59 24.33 3.58
CA ALA A 887 -12.33 25.76 3.52
C ALA A 887 -11.94 26.33 4.90
N LEU A 888 -12.68 25.97 5.96
CA LEU A 888 -12.43 26.44 7.34
C LEU A 888 -11.04 26.02 7.85
N PHE A 889 -10.63 24.77 7.61
CA PHE A 889 -9.31 24.27 7.97
C PHE A 889 -8.20 24.66 6.97
N ARG A 890 -8.55 25.39 5.90
CA ARG A 890 -7.66 25.76 4.78
C ARG A 890 -6.86 24.56 4.26
N LEU A 891 -7.55 23.46 3.96
CA LEU A 891 -6.96 22.27 3.34
C LEU A 891 -6.79 22.44 1.82
N THR A 892 -7.59 23.33 1.23
CA THR A 892 -7.59 23.68 -0.20
C THR A 892 -7.49 25.20 -0.33
N LYS A 893 -7.00 25.68 -1.48
CA LYS A 893 -6.97 27.11 -1.79
C LYS A 893 -8.40 27.66 -1.88
N ILE A 894 -8.59 28.84 -1.32
CA ILE A 894 -9.86 29.57 -1.32
C ILE A 894 -9.63 30.96 -1.91
N GLU A 895 -10.60 31.43 -2.68
CA GLU A 895 -10.75 32.84 -3.05
C GLU A 895 -11.77 33.48 -2.08
N GLY A 896 -11.59 34.76 -1.75
CA GLY A 896 -12.33 35.43 -0.66
C GLY A 896 -11.57 35.44 0.67
N SER A 897 -12.28 35.63 1.78
CA SER A 897 -11.67 35.68 3.12
C SER A 897 -12.54 34.99 4.18
N ILE A 898 -11.89 34.29 5.10
CA ILE A 898 -12.50 33.71 6.29
C ILE A 898 -11.85 34.38 7.49
N GLU A 899 -12.65 35.03 8.33
CA GLU A 899 -12.19 35.74 9.52
C GLU A 899 -12.64 35.01 10.80
N ILE A 900 -11.74 34.88 11.78
CA ILE A 900 -12.05 34.38 13.13
C ILE A 900 -11.71 35.47 14.14
N ASP A 901 -12.70 35.90 14.93
CA ASP A 901 -12.63 37.05 15.84
C ASP A 901 -12.11 38.33 15.15
N GLY A 902 -12.48 38.54 13.89
CA GLY A 902 -12.08 39.69 13.06
C GLY A 902 -10.66 39.61 12.48
N ILE A 903 -9.93 38.52 12.70
CA ILE A 903 -8.61 38.27 12.12
C ILE A 903 -8.76 37.36 10.91
N ASP A 904 -8.25 37.79 9.75
CA ASP A 904 -8.24 36.97 8.53
C ASP A 904 -7.32 35.75 8.72
N THR A 905 -7.90 34.56 8.55
CA THR A 905 -7.20 33.27 8.63
C THR A 905 -6.07 33.16 7.60
N ALA A 906 -6.10 33.94 6.50
CA ALA A 906 -5.03 34.02 5.53
C ALA A 906 -3.72 34.60 6.11
N SER A 907 -3.79 35.39 7.18
CA SER A 907 -2.63 36.04 7.82
C SER A 907 -2.00 35.23 8.96
N VAL A 908 -2.67 34.15 9.40
CA VAL A 908 -2.28 33.30 10.52
C VAL A 908 -1.53 32.06 10.01
N SER A 909 -0.61 31.52 10.82
CA SER A 909 0.05 30.26 10.50
C SER A 909 -0.96 29.10 10.52
N LEU A 910 -0.86 28.18 9.56
CA LEU A 910 -1.79 27.04 9.49
C LEU A 910 -1.71 26.14 10.74
N HIS A 911 -0.51 26.00 11.31
CA HIS A 911 -0.31 25.22 12.51
C HIS A 911 -1.08 25.81 13.71
N ASP A 912 -1.02 27.13 13.90
CA ASP A 912 -1.71 27.78 15.03
C ASP A 912 -3.22 27.86 14.82
N LEU A 913 -3.67 28.05 13.57
CA LEU A 913 -5.09 28.00 13.21
C LEU A 913 -5.69 26.63 13.52
N ARG A 914 -5.10 25.55 12.99
CA ARG A 914 -5.65 24.19 13.11
C ARG A 914 -5.57 23.64 14.53
N ARG A 915 -4.55 24.03 15.32
CA ARG A 915 -4.46 23.63 16.75
C ARG A 915 -5.62 24.19 17.58
N ARG A 916 -6.16 25.36 17.22
CA ARG A 916 -7.18 26.11 17.98
C ARG A 916 -8.63 25.82 17.54
N ILE A 917 -8.83 24.95 16.55
CA ILE A 917 -10.14 24.45 16.14
C ILE A 917 -10.20 22.96 16.50
N ALA A 918 -11.23 22.52 17.23
CA ALA A 918 -11.45 21.10 17.49
C ALA A 918 -12.36 20.50 16.41
N ILE A 919 -12.11 19.25 16.03
CA ILE A 919 -12.95 18.52 15.08
C ILE A 919 -13.20 17.09 15.56
N ILE A 920 -14.41 16.60 15.29
CA ILE A 920 -14.77 15.19 15.30
C ILE A 920 -15.06 14.79 13.85
N PRO A 921 -14.16 14.03 13.19
CA PRO A 921 -14.31 13.68 11.78
C PRO A 921 -15.38 12.59 11.58
N GLN A 922 -15.88 12.49 10.35
CA GLN A 922 -16.84 11.46 9.90
C GLN A 922 -16.28 10.05 10.10
N GLU A 923 -15.03 9.82 9.69
CA GLU A 923 -14.31 8.57 9.95
C GLU A 923 -13.41 8.72 11.19
N PRO A 924 -13.70 8.03 12.31
CA PRO A 924 -12.88 8.11 13.51
C PRO A 924 -11.59 7.31 13.33
N VAL A 925 -10.51 8.00 12.93
CA VAL A 925 -9.19 7.38 12.73
C VAL A 925 -8.43 7.32 14.05
N LEU A 926 -8.06 6.10 14.46
CA LEU A 926 -7.05 5.84 15.47
C LEU A 926 -5.77 5.34 14.78
N PHE A 927 -4.62 5.57 15.40
CA PHE A 927 -3.32 5.13 14.91
C PHE A 927 -2.80 3.98 15.76
N SER A 928 -2.04 3.06 15.16
CA SER A 928 -1.43 1.95 15.88
C SER A 928 -0.44 2.46 16.92
N GLY A 929 -0.62 2.06 18.18
CA GLY A 929 0.13 2.58 19.31
C GLY A 929 -0.59 2.38 20.63
N THR A 930 -0.20 3.13 21.66
CA THR A 930 -0.93 3.17 22.94
C THR A 930 -2.17 4.06 22.83
N LEU A 931 -3.20 3.80 23.62
CA LEU A 931 -4.35 4.69 23.72
C LEU A 931 -3.95 6.10 24.19
N ARG A 932 -3.01 6.20 25.15
CA ARG A 932 -2.42 7.48 25.60
C ARG A 932 -1.98 8.36 24.43
N ARG A 933 -1.07 7.85 23.59
CA ARG A 933 -0.59 8.53 22.37
C ARG A 933 -1.68 8.86 21.36
N ASN A 934 -2.78 8.12 21.35
CA ASN A 934 -3.91 8.44 20.47
C ASN A 934 -4.73 9.61 21.01
N LEU A 935 -4.83 9.77 22.33
CA LEU A 935 -5.51 10.91 22.95
C LEU A 935 -4.62 12.16 22.92
N ASP A 936 -3.34 11.98 23.24
CA ASP A 936 -2.35 13.04 23.31
C ASP A 936 -1.01 12.62 22.68
N PRO A 937 -0.78 12.92 21.38
CA PRO A 937 0.49 12.62 20.73
C PRO A 937 1.66 13.53 21.14
N PHE A 938 1.39 14.64 21.83
CA PHE A 938 2.41 15.62 22.23
C PHE A 938 2.90 15.43 23.66
N ASP A 939 2.23 14.57 24.44
CA ASP A 939 2.41 14.45 25.89
C ASP A 939 2.26 15.84 26.59
N ASP A 940 1.30 16.64 26.11
CA ASP A 940 0.89 17.95 26.67
C ASP A 940 0.07 17.79 27.97
N PHE A 941 -0.63 16.67 28.17
CA PHE A 941 -1.59 16.44 29.25
C PHE A 941 -1.15 15.35 30.24
N SER A 942 -1.60 15.47 31.49
CA SER A 942 -1.36 14.49 32.54
C SER A 942 -2.33 13.30 32.46
N ASP A 943 -1.93 12.15 33.00
CA ASP A 943 -2.75 10.93 33.04
C ASP A 943 -4.10 11.16 33.73
N HIS A 944 -4.13 12.02 34.74
CA HIS A 944 -5.35 12.38 35.45
C HIS A 944 -6.35 13.09 34.53
N GLU A 945 -5.89 14.01 33.69
CA GLU A 945 -6.73 14.70 32.71
C GLU A 945 -7.23 13.75 31.62
N LEU A 946 -6.38 12.81 31.17
CA LEU A 946 -6.76 11.76 30.23
C LEU A 946 -7.88 10.87 30.80
N TRP A 947 -7.74 10.43 32.06
CA TRP A 947 -8.77 9.63 32.73
C TRP A 947 -10.07 10.41 32.97
N ALA A 948 -9.98 11.69 33.33
CA ALA A 948 -11.15 12.55 33.47
C ALA A 948 -11.90 12.69 32.14
N ALA A 949 -11.19 12.90 31.02
CA ALA A 949 -11.81 12.95 29.70
C ALA A 949 -12.45 11.61 29.29
N LEU A 950 -11.85 10.47 29.63
CA LEU A 950 -12.42 9.15 29.36
C LEU A 950 -13.63 8.81 30.25
N GLU A 951 -13.67 9.33 31.47
CA GLU A 951 -14.81 9.20 32.39
C GLU A 951 -16.02 9.97 31.88
N GLU A 952 -15.79 11.17 31.36
CA GLU A 952 -16.85 12.04 30.80
C GLU A 952 -17.53 11.44 29.58
N VAL A 953 -16.85 10.52 28.88
CA VAL A 953 -17.37 9.84 27.69
C VAL A 953 -17.79 8.39 28.01
N GLU A 954 -17.89 8.03 29.29
CA GLU A 954 -18.29 6.70 29.79
C GLU A 954 -17.42 5.53 29.27
N LEU A 955 -16.21 5.82 28.77
CA LEU A 955 -15.25 4.83 28.28
C LEU A 955 -14.32 4.29 29.38
N LYS A 956 -14.29 4.93 30.55
CA LYS A 956 -13.39 4.60 31.66
C LYS A 956 -13.51 3.15 32.11
N GLU A 957 -14.73 2.63 32.28
CA GLU A 957 -14.92 1.25 32.75
C GLU A 957 -14.45 0.21 31.73
N ALA A 958 -14.70 0.46 30.44
CA ALA A 958 -14.25 -0.42 29.36
C ALA A 958 -12.72 -0.51 29.31
N ILE A 959 -12.04 0.63 29.45
CA ILE A 959 -10.57 0.71 29.40
C ILE A 959 -9.93 0.23 30.72
N ALA A 960 -10.59 0.44 31.87
CA ALA A 960 -10.09 -0.02 33.16
C ALA A 960 -10.14 -1.55 33.32
N LYS A 961 -11.03 -2.23 32.58
CA LYS A 961 -11.08 -3.71 32.53
C LYS A 961 -9.93 -4.32 31.74
N GLU A 962 -9.33 -3.58 30.82
CA GLU A 962 -8.14 -4.01 30.07
C GLU A 962 -6.91 -4.00 30.97
N THR A 963 -6.04 -5.02 30.86
CA THR A 963 -4.90 -5.22 31.78
C THR A 963 -3.87 -4.08 31.78
N ASN A 964 -3.89 -3.22 30.75
CA ASN A 964 -2.87 -2.20 30.50
C ASN A 964 -3.40 -0.75 30.59
N GLY A 965 -4.67 -0.51 30.94
CA GLY A 965 -5.22 0.85 31.12
C GLY A 965 -4.94 1.79 29.93
N LEU A 966 -4.30 2.95 30.15
CA LEU A 966 -3.94 3.91 29.09
C LEU A 966 -2.88 3.40 28.10
N ASP A 967 -2.10 2.39 28.48
CA ASP A 967 -1.10 1.74 27.64
C ASP A 967 -1.68 0.57 26.81
N THR A 968 -3.01 0.41 26.83
CA THR A 968 -3.72 -0.52 25.96
C THR A 968 -3.35 -0.25 24.50
N ARG A 969 -3.01 -1.32 23.78
CA ARG A 969 -2.58 -1.22 22.39
C ARG A 969 -3.79 -1.07 21.47
N VAL A 970 -3.76 -0.01 20.67
CA VAL A 970 -4.62 0.20 19.52
C VAL A 970 -3.97 -0.52 18.34
N VAL A 971 -4.70 -1.42 17.68
CA VAL A 971 -4.20 -2.25 16.56
C VAL A 971 -4.93 -1.88 15.28
N ASP A 972 -4.20 -1.80 14.16
CA ASP A 972 -4.72 -1.69 12.78
C ASP A 972 -5.88 -0.68 12.66
N ARG A 973 -5.58 0.60 12.90
CA ARG A 973 -6.54 1.72 12.92
C ARG A 973 -7.68 1.62 13.96
N GLY A 974 -7.44 0.87 15.04
CA GLY A 974 -8.43 0.64 16.08
C GLY A 974 -9.44 -0.44 15.69
N GLY A 975 -9.01 -1.47 14.95
CA GLY A 975 -9.84 -2.65 14.65
C GLY A 975 -10.28 -3.41 15.90
N ASN A 976 -9.59 -3.21 17.03
CA ASN A 976 -10.02 -3.72 18.35
C ASN A 976 -11.08 -2.86 19.05
N PHE A 977 -11.50 -1.73 18.47
CA PHE A 977 -12.55 -0.87 19.00
C PHE A 977 -13.74 -0.83 18.03
N SER A 978 -14.95 -0.92 18.58
CA SER A 978 -16.17 -0.68 17.79
C SER A 978 -16.18 0.74 17.21
N VAL A 979 -16.97 0.96 16.15
CA VAL A 979 -17.11 2.29 15.53
C VAL A 979 -17.52 3.35 16.55
N GLY A 980 -18.52 3.04 17.38
CA GLY A 980 -18.97 3.92 18.47
C GLY A 980 -17.85 4.23 19.47
N GLN A 981 -17.10 3.23 19.93
CA GLN A 981 -15.96 3.46 20.84
C GLN A 981 -14.87 4.33 20.21
N ARG A 982 -14.56 4.16 18.92
CA ARG A 982 -13.60 5.01 18.20
C ARG A 982 -14.07 6.47 18.17
N GLN A 983 -15.37 6.68 17.98
CA GLN A 983 -15.98 8.01 17.98
C GLN A 983 -15.95 8.66 19.36
N LEU A 984 -16.23 7.89 20.41
CA LEU A 984 -16.08 8.32 21.80
C LEU A 984 -14.62 8.69 22.13
N VAL A 985 -13.61 7.98 21.60
CA VAL A 985 -12.19 8.40 21.73
C VAL A 985 -11.94 9.73 21.02
N CYS A 986 -12.52 9.96 19.83
CA CYS A 986 -12.43 11.26 19.17
C CYS A 986 -13.13 12.39 19.95
N LEU A 987 -14.25 12.09 20.62
CA LEU A 987 -14.93 13.02 21.51
C LEU A 987 -14.05 13.37 22.72
N ALA A 988 -13.37 12.38 23.32
CA ALA A 988 -12.40 12.61 24.38
C ALA A 988 -11.24 13.52 23.93
N ARG A 989 -10.74 13.37 22.69
CA ARG A 989 -9.74 14.28 22.09
C ARG A 989 -10.24 15.73 22.02
N ALA A 990 -11.51 15.92 21.66
CA ALA A 990 -12.11 17.26 21.56
C ALA A 990 -12.27 17.91 22.95
N ILE A 991 -12.66 17.13 23.97
CA ILE A 991 -12.79 17.57 25.36
C ILE A 991 -11.42 18.01 25.92
N LEU A 992 -10.37 17.21 25.71
CA LEU A 992 -9.01 17.51 26.20
C LEU A 992 -8.48 18.85 25.66
N ARG A 993 -8.72 19.15 24.39
CA ARG A 993 -8.24 20.40 23.76
C ARG A 993 -9.02 21.64 24.21
N ASN A 994 -10.28 21.50 24.59
CA ASN A 994 -11.15 22.58 25.07
C ASN A 994 -11.11 23.86 24.19
N ASN A 995 -11.16 23.67 22.87
CA ASN A 995 -11.15 24.77 21.90
C ASN A 995 -12.50 25.51 21.86
N LYS A 996 -12.48 26.82 21.54
CA LYS A 996 -13.71 27.64 21.44
C LYS A 996 -14.57 27.34 20.23
N ILE A 997 -13.99 26.74 19.19
CA ILE A 997 -14.68 26.36 17.96
C ILE A 997 -14.60 24.84 17.83
N LEU A 998 -15.75 24.19 17.75
CA LEU A 998 -15.90 22.76 17.55
C LEU A 998 -16.63 22.48 16.24
N VAL A 999 -16.08 21.57 15.43
CA VAL A 999 -16.69 21.10 14.19
C VAL A 999 -17.03 19.62 14.33
N LEU A 1000 -18.27 19.25 14.06
CA LEU A 1000 -18.78 17.89 14.09
C LEU A 1000 -19.13 17.51 12.65
N ASP A 1001 -18.39 16.57 12.08
CA ASP A 1001 -18.63 16.07 10.72
C ASP A 1001 -19.29 14.69 10.82
N GLU A 1002 -20.63 14.65 10.77
CA GLU A 1002 -21.41 13.39 10.84
C GLU A 1002 -21.01 12.46 12.00
N ALA A 1003 -20.78 13.04 13.18
CA ALA A 1003 -20.23 12.36 14.34
C ALA A 1003 -21.12 11.26 14.97
N THR A 1004 -22.25 10.92 14.35
CA THR A 1004 -23.22 9.91 14.81
C THR A 1004 -23.61 8.93 13.69
N ALA A 1005 -22.94 9.01 12.54
CA ALA A 1005 -23.11 8.07 11.44
C ALA A 1005 -22.56 6.69 11.85
N ASN A 1006 -23.34 5.63 11.59
CA ASN A 1006 -22.97 4.23 11.89
C ASN A 1006 -22.82 3.89 13.39
N VAL A 1007 -23.50 4.64 14.26
CA VAL A 1007 -23.55 4.40 15.71
C VAL A 1007 -24.95 3.95 16.14
N ASP A 1008 -25.01 3.06 17.12
CA ASP A 1008 -26.27 2.61 17.71
C ASP A 1008 -27.02 3.76 18.40
N PRO A 1009 -28.37 3.71 18.50
CA PRO A 1009 -29.15 4.80 19.08
C PRO A 1009 -28.78 5.16 20.53
N HIS A 1010 -28.33 4.19 21.32
CA HIS A 1010 -27.93 4.42 22.71
C HIS A 1010 -26.64 5.24 22.77
N THR A 1011 -25.60 4.84 22.04
CA THR A 1011 -24.33 5.57 21.96
C THR A 1011 -24.49 6.93 21.28
N ASP A 1012 -25.36 7.07 20.28
CA ASP A 1012 -25.71 8.37 19.68
C ASP A 1012 -26.26 9.34 20.74
N ASN A 1013 -27.22 8.88 21.56
CA ASN A 1013 -27.79 9.69 22.64
C ASN A 1013 -26.73 10.10 23.68
N LEU A 1014 -25.80 9.20 24.02
CA LEU A 1014 -24.67 9.51 24.90
C LEU A 1014 -23.76 10.60 24.32
N ILE A 1015 -23.40 10.49 23.03
CA ILE A 1015 -22.59 11.49 22.32
C ILE A 1015 -23.31 12.85 22.33
N GLN A 1016 -24.59 12.89 21.98
CA GLN A 1016 -25.41 14.11 21.97
C GLN A 1016 -25.50 14.76 23.36
N LYS A 1017 -25.76 13.96 24.40
CA LYS A 1017 -25.82 14.43 25.80
C LYS A 1017 -24.50 15.05 26.24
N THR A 1018 -23.37 14.41 25.89
CA THR A 1018 -22.03 14.90 26.21
C THR A 1018 -21.74 16.21 25.47
N ILE A 1019 -22.10 16.29 24.18
CA ILE A 1019 -21.92 17.50 23.39
C ILE A 1019 -22.72 18.67 23.97
N ARG A 1020 -23.98 18.44 24.32
CA ARG A 1020 -24.88 19.46 24.89
C ARG A 1020 -24.39 20.01 26.22
N THR A 1021 -23.80 19.18 27.07
CA THR A 1021 -23.37 19.56 28.43
C THR A 1021 -22.00 20.24 28.44
N LYS A 1022 -21.02 19.70 27.70
CA LYS A 1022 -19.63 20.16 27.77
C LYS A 1022 -19.31 21.35 26.88
N PHE A 1023 -19.89 21.41 25.68
CA PHE A 1023 -19.57 22.46 24.70
C PHE A 1023 -20.56 23.64 24.71
N THR A 1024 -21.21 23.90 25.86
CA THR A 1024 -22.15 25.04 26.02
C THR A 1024 -21.51 26.41 25.78
N LYS A 1025 -20.21 26.55 26.07
CA LYS A 1025 -19.45 27.81 25.93
C LYS A 1025 -18.72 27.92 24.59
N CYS A 1026 -18.86 26.95 23.70
CA CYS A 1026 -18.16 26.88 22.42
C CYS A 1026 -19.11 27.15 21.27
N THR A 1027 -18.60 27.72 20.18
CA THR A 1027 -19.29 27.79 18.89
C THR A 1027 -19.21 26.40 18.25
N VAL A 1028 -20.36 25.79 17.93
CA VAL A 1028 -20.43 24.40 17.42
C VAL A 1028 -21.00 24.42 16.01
N LEU A 1029 -20.28 23.82 15.06
CA LEU A 1029 -20.74 23.61 13.69
C LEU A 1029 -21.00 22.12 13.49
N THR A 1030 -22.25 21.74 13.22
CA THR A 1030 -22.65 20.34 13.09
C THR A 1030 -23.12 20.04 11.67
N ILE A 1031 -22.36 19.25 10.93
CA ILE A 1031 -22.85 18.61 9.70
C ILE A 1031 -23.60 17.35 10.11
N ALA A 1032 -24.87 17.29 9.73
CA ALA A 1032 -25.70 16.13 10.03
C ALA A 1032 -26.43 15.64 8.79
N HIS A 1033 -26.43 14.31 8.63
CA HIS A 1033 -27.33 13.61 7.72
C HIS A 1033 -28.64 13.21 8.42
N ARG A 1034 -28.62 13.13 9.77
CA ARG A 1034 -29.80 12.93 10.60
C ARG A 1034 -30.35 14.28 11.04
N LEU A 1035 -31.48 14.70 10.49
CA LEU A 1035 -32.06 16.01 10.81
C LEU A 1035 -32.38 16.16 12.32
N ASN A 1036 -32.69 15.08 13.02
CA ASN A 1036 -33.01 15.11 14.45
C ASN A 1036 -31.87 15.67 15.33
N THR A 1037 -30.62 15.53 14.92
CA THR A 1037 -29.46 15.98 15.71
C THR A 1037 -29.16 17.48 15.58
N ILE A 1038 -29.92 18.20 14.75
CA ILE A 1038 -29.69 19.63 14.47
C ILE A 1038 -30.96 20.47 14.62
N MET A 1039 -32.12 19.88 14.89
CA MET A 1039 -33.37 20.64 15.08
C MET A 1039 -33.34 21.55 16.32
N ASP A 1040 -32.48 21.24 17.28
CA ASP A 1040 -32.19 22.03 18.48
C ASP A 1040 -31.04 23.03 18.28
N SER A 1041 -30.56 23.21 17.04
CA SER A 1041 -29.52 24.19 16.72
C SER A 1041 -30.08 25.61 16.68
N ASP A 1042 -29.23 26.58 17.02
CA ASP A 1042 -29.59 28.00 17.01
C ASP A 1042 -29.90 28.51 15.60
N LYS A 1043 -29.18 27.99 14.61
CA LYS A 1043 -29.37 28.24 13.18
C LYS A 1043 -29.06 27.02 12.35
N ILE A 1044 -29.62 26.94 11.16
CA ILE A 1044 -29.32 25.93 10.15
C ILE A 1044 -28.88 26.62 8.85
N ILE A 1045 -27.78 26.14 8.26
CA ILE A 1045 -27.32 26.47 6.92
C ILE A 1045 -27.78 25.36 5.97
N VAL A 1046 -28.52 25.74 4.92
CA VAL A 1046 -28.92 24.81 3.85
C VAL A 1046 -28.04 25.02 2.63
N MET A 1047 -27.28 23.99 2.28
CA MET A 1047 -26.37 23.95 1.14
C MET A 1047 -27.02 23.23 -0.05
N ASP A 1048 -26.92 23.81 -1.24
CA ASP A 1048 -27.36 23.20 -2.49
C ASP A 1048 -26.45 23.62 -3.66
N ASN A 1049 -25.94 22.64 -4.42
CA ASN A 1049 -25.09 22.86 -5.60
C ASN A 1049 -23.93 23.86 -5.39
N GLY A 1050 -23.37 23.91 -4.18
CA GLY A 1050 -22.27 24.80 -3.82
C GLY A 1050 -22.67 26.20 -3.36
N TYR A 1051 -23.96 26.52 -3.32
CA TYR A 1051 -24.49 27.77 -2.78
C TYR A 1051 -25.13 27.52 -1.41
N MET A 1052 -25.13 28.56 -0.58
CA MET A 1052 -25.96 28.62 0.63
C MET A 1052 -27.29 29.26 0.24
N VAL A 1053 -28.37 28.48 0.36
CA VAL A 1053 -29.72 28.90 -0.07
C VAL A 1053 -30.49 29.53 1.08
N GLU A 1054 -30.37 28.97 2.29
CA GLU A 1054 -31.11 29.38 3.48
C GLU A 1054 -30.19 29.41 4.70
N PHE A 1055 -30.43 30.39 5.59
CA PHE A 1055 -29.70 30.54 6.85
C PHE A 1055 -30.54 31.26 7.90
N ASP A 1056 -31.19 30.50 8.79
CA ASP A 1056 -31.94 31.04 9.94
C ASP A 1056 -32.22 29.95 11.00
N HIS A 1057 -32.97 30.28 12.05
CA HIS A 1057 -33.44 29.33 13.06
C HIS A 1057 -34.32 28.24 12.43
N PRO A 1058 -34.18 26.95 12.84
CA PRO A 1058 -34.95 25.83 12.28
C PRO A 1058 -36.46 26.11 12.18
N HIS A 1059 -37.06 26.63 13.25
CA HIS A 1059 -38.50 26.97 13.28
C HIS A 1059 -38.92 28.02 12.22
N LEU A 1060 -38.08 29.01 11.95
CA LEU A 1060 -38.38 30.05 10.95
C LEU A 1060 -38.22 29.52 9.52
N LEU A 1061 -37.20 28.70 9.28
CA LEU A 1061 -37.01 28.03 7.99
C LEU A 1061 -38.18 27.10 7.65
N LEU A 1062 -38.73 26.43 8.66
CA LEU A 1062 -39.88 25.55 8.53
C LEU A 1062 -41.20 26.27 8.21
N GLN A 1063 -41.30 27.59 8.47
CA GLN A 1063 -42.49 28.38 8.11
C GLN A 1063 -42.52 28.75 6.62
N ASN A 1064 -41.39 28.64 5.92
CA ASN A 1064 -41.32 28.91 4.49
C ASN A 1064 -41.71 27.66 3.70
N GLU A 1065 -42.98 27.54 3.29
CA GLU A 1065 -43.53 26.34 2.63
C GLU A 1065 -42.80 25.96 1.33
N ASN A 1066 -42.22 26.94 0.63
CA ASN A 1066 -41.42 26.71 -0.60
C ASN A 1066 -39.91 26.55 -0.31
N GLY A 1067 -39.51 26.46 0.96
CA GLY A 1067 -38.13 26.37 1.38
C GLY A 1067 -37.50 25.00 1.09
N LYS A 1068 -36.21 25.00 0.77
CA LYS A 1068 -35.43 23.78 0.52
C LYS A 1068 -35.24 22.97 1.80
N PHE A 1069 -35.20 23.62 2.96
CA PHE A 1069 -35.21 22.93 4.25
C PHE A 1069 -36.50 22.14 4.50
N VAL A 1070 -37.67 22.73 4.18
CA VAL A 1070 -38.97 22.07 4.33
C VAL A 1070 -39.04 20.83 3.45
N SER A 1071 -38.57 20.92 2.20
CA SER A 1071 -38.47 19.75 1.31
C SER A 1071 -37.62 18.62 1.92
N LEU A 1072 -36.47 18.94 2.52
CA LEU A 1072 -35.60 17.95 3.18
C LEU A 1072 -36.26 17.30 4.41
N VAL A 1073 -37.03 18.08 5.18
CA VAL A 1073 -37.74 17.58 6.36
C VAL A 1073 -38.94 16.72 5.95
N GLN A 1074 -39.68 17.12 4.92
CA GLN A 1074 -40.77 16.33 4.36
C GLN A 1074 -40.28 15.00 3.75
N GLU A 1075 -39.07 14.98 3.17
CA GLU A 1075 -38.42 13.75 2.70
C GLU A 1075 -38.19 12.70 3.81
N THR A 1076 -38.20 13.09 5.10
CA THR A 1076 -38.06 12.15 6.23
C THR A 1076 -39.36 11.48 6.67
N GLY A 1077 -40.51 11.86 6.09
CA GLY A 1077 -41.82 11.30 6.43
C GLY A 1077 -42.71 12.20 7.28
N GLN A 1078 -44.02 12.02 7.21
CA GLN A 1078 -45.02 12.89 7.88
C GLN A 1078 -44.83 12.97 9.41
N THR A 1079 -44.63 11.83 10.07
CA THR A 1079 -44.57 11.75 11.54
C THR A 1079 -43.23 12.21 12.09
N MET A 1080 -42.15 11.84 11.40
CA MET A 1080 -40.81 12.34 11.70
C MET A 1080 -40.79 13.86 11.50
N SER A 1081 -41.31 14.35 10.38
CA SER A 1081 -41.49 15.77 10.10
C SER A 1081 -42.24 16.46 11.24
N ASN A 1082 -43.44 15.98 11.62
CA ASN A 1082 -44.21 16.56 12.73
C ASN A 1082 -43.44 16.59 14.07
N ASN A 1083 -42.67 15.54 14.36
CA ASN A 1083 -41.82 15.50 15.56
C ASN A 1083 -40.66 16.51 15.46
N LEU A 1084 -40.02 16.63 14.29
CA LEU A 1084 -38.98 17.62 14.04
C LEU A 1084 -39.53 19.06 14.12
N PHE A 1085 -40.74 19.31 13.59
CA PHE A 1085 -41.47 20.58 13.74
C PHE A 1085 -41.70 20.92 15.21
N ARG A 1086 -42.10 19.93 16.02
CA ARG A 1086 -42.29 20.10 17.46
C ARG A 1086 -40.99 20.44 18.17
N ILE A 1087 -39.91 19.67 17.92
CA ILE A 1087 -38.59 19.91 18.53
C ILE A 1087 -38.07 21.32 18.18
N ALA A 1088 -38.16 21.72 16.91
CA ALA A 1088 -37.74 23.05 16.48
C ALA A 1088 -38.55 24.17 17.13
N ARG A 1089 -39.86 23.94 17.34
CA ARG A 1089 -40.73 24.91 18.01
C ARG A 1089 -40.43 25.01 19.51
N GLU A 1090 -40.27 23.89 20.20
CA GLU A 1090 -39.88 23.84 21.62
C GLU A 1090 -38.56 24.59 21.83
N ALA A 1091 -37.55 24.33 20.99
CA ALA A 1091 -36.25 25.01 21.04
C ALA A 1091 -36.36 26.53 20.80
N TYR A 1092 -37.23 26.97 19.87
CA TYR A 1092 -37.47 28.38 19.59
C TYR A 1092 -38.16 29.10 20.76
N GLU A 1093 -39.14 28.45 21.39
CA GLU A 1093 -39.89 28.97 22.52
C GLU A 1093 -39.00 29.09 23.77
N GLU A 1094 -38.23 28.05 24.11
CA GLU A 1094 -37.26 28.08 25.23
C GLU A 1094 -36.29 29.27 25.11
N LYS A 1095 -35.75 29.49 23.92
CA LYS A 1095 -34.78 30.56 23.68
C LYS A 1095 -35.40 31.97 23.76
N ASN A 1096 -36.63 32.14 23.28
CA ASN A 1096 -37.35 33.41 23.39
C ASN A 1096 -37.85 33.70 24.82
N THR A 1097 -38.03 32.68 25.65
CA THR A 1097 -38.30 32.86 27.09
C THR A 1097 -37.05 33.22 27.90
N LEU A 1098 -35.85 32.81 27.47
CA LEU A 1098 -34.56 33.17 28.09
C LEU A 1098 -34.06 34.57 27.71
N ASN A 1099 -34.54 35.15 26.60
CA ASN A 1099 -34.18 36.49 26.13
C ASN A 1099 -35.17 37.60 26.55
N LYS A 1100 -36.26 37.24 27.24
CA LYS A 1100 -37.14 38.17 27.97
C LYS A 1100 -36.72 38.22 29.43
#